data_AF-A0A6A3J0P2-F1
#
_entry.id   AF-A0A6A3J0P2-F1
#
_cell.length_a   1.000
_cell.length_b   1.000
_cell.length_c   1.000
_cell.angle_alpha   90.00
_cell.angle_beta   90.00
_cell.angle_gamma   90.00
#
_symmetry.space_group_name_H-M   'P 1'
#
loop_
_entity.id
_entity.type
_entity.pdbx_description
1 polymer ?
#
loop_
_entity_poly.entity_id
_entity_poly.type
_entity_poly.pdbx_seq_one_letter_code
_entity_poly.pdbx_strand_id
1 'polypeptide(L)'
;MKILSILALLASVQTAVAVAQQQQAAQSQECYEMPVVIVSALDRSFPDPTCNQLRYPANDCLKAVVQTRVEVIDNADGSPNCVNGERSAVFEQSTSNYRGQSSLFFAKHQFNLKFPEDTKFLGMVENKAFVMNGPFLDCTLLRNHLAHWLYRSTGRYSVQTRHAVVYMRTSPDQEAPKYSGIYLLLEKPTYDRNHVNLASVDAACAARDPTVLNGGWAWSNDPPSYGSYSPNMVIDQYQNEFGMGELPMLAHPSGSALSQQMRDYFVNTDTGFVPQMYRALWNNMTAPLELQKHLDLGSFADYLLHTEMSLNVDAYRRSTFFFKDRDQPINAGPVWDLNLAYGNGARRDFKDWIYPQYTYWKRLMCHSQLASLVIQRWKTLRGTNTHKADDPVFGVWNDESIAAFLDASAAPVHRQLSKCKGGDWRTDVVQCAVVDLQTCNGTYAERVSDLRDSVLNRARWMDERIEQLYKSLDAETCSGVGELPKFNCGLDGNDDGCLSNAEKYYNAVPFPPVRKPYTGPSCEEIVSSNAAAANGEETAAEMTPYQKASVDYCWKSAGKYVYPQEKGVREKSLTPFCSGYGSCAEGPGATCNCSVAIMVEHPSCRRIDAENEHYAREQQKIAAAAVAKTTTTVAGVQTASTETNDKDAVHGSRSPLSDAMAVVAAAAAGVVLLALGTWLVKEHGRRRRRHRLSEYTPVRYGSVEHARIFAPLPNL
;
A
#
# COMPACT_ATOMS: atom_id res chain seq x y z
N MET A 1 -54.93 -46.54 28.84
CA MET A 1 -54.69 -45.58 27.75
C MET A 1 -54.51 -44.14 28.23
N LYS A 2 -55.51 -43.46 28.83
CA LYS A 2 -55.42 -42.00 29.17
C LYS A 2 -54.13 -41.56 29.90
N ILE A 3 -53.62 -42.33 30.86
CA ILE A 3 -52.39 -41.99 31.62
C ILE A 3 -51.13 -42.00 30.73
N LEU A 4 -51.00 -42.96 29.82
CA LEU A 4 -49.87 -43.04 28.87
C LEU A 4 -49.85 -41.86 27.90
N SER A 5 -51.02 -41.41 27.43
CA SER A 5 -51.12 -40.22 26.57
C SER A 5 -50.70 -38.93 27.29
N ILE A 6 -51.00 -38.79 28.58
CA ILE A 6 -50.59 -37.64 29.39
C ILE A 6 -49.08 -37.64 29.63
N LEU A 7 -48.48 -38.80 29.93
CA LEU A 7 -47.03 -38.96 30.08
C LEU A 7 -46.28 -38.65 28.78
N ALA A 8 -46.79 -39.09 27.63
CA ALA A 8 -46.22 -38.77 26.32
C ALA A 8 -46.30 -37.26 26.02
N LEU A 9 -47.42 -36.61 26.35
CA LEU A 9 -47.55 -35.15 26.19
C LEU A 9 -46.54 -34.40 27.08
N LEU A 10 -46.45 -34.76 28.37
CA LEU A 10 -45.51 -34.15 29.31
C LEU A 10 -44.04 -34.31 28.86
N ALA A 11 -43.67 -35.49 28.35
CA ALA A 11 -42.34 -35.72 27.78
C ALA A 11 -42.09 -34.81 26.56
N SER A 12 -43.06 -34.69 25.65
CA SER A 12 -42.93 -33.82 24.46
C SER A 12 -42.85 -32.33 24.79
N VAL A 13 -43.54 -31.88 25.85
CA VAL A 13 -43.45 -30.50 26.36
C VAL A 13 -42.11 -30.27 27.04
N GLN A 14 -41.61 -31.22 27.82
CA GLN A 14 -40.28 -31.12 28.44
C GLN A 14 -39.16 -31.07 27.40
N THR A 15 -39.22 -31.87 26.34
CA THR A 15 -38.23 -31.79 25.25
C THR A 15 -38.34 -30.48 24.48
N ALA A 16 -39.56 -29.98 24.19
CA ALA A 16 -39.74 -28.68 23.54
C ALA A 16 -39.21 -27.51 24.38
N VAL A 17 -39.45 -27.52 25.70
CA VAL A 17 -38.90 -26.52 26.64
C VAL A 17 -37.39 -26.61 26.74
N ALA A 18 -36.81 -27.81 26.82
CA ALA A 18 -35.36 -28.00 26.85
C ALA A 18 -34.69 -27.51 25.56
N VAL A 19 -35.27 -27.82 24.39
CA VAL A 19 -34.79 -27.32 23.09
C VAL A 19 -34.90 -25.80 23.03
N ALA A 20 -36.03 -25.21 23.44
CA ALA A 20 -36.19 -23.76 23.47
C ALA A 20 -35.18 -23.07 24.41
N GLN A 21 -34.94 -23.61 25.61
CA GLN A 21 -33.94 -23.10 26.55
C GLN A 21 -32.52 -23.24 25.98
N GLN A 22 -32.18 -24.36 25.34
CA GLN A 22 -30.88 -24.59 24.73
C GLN A 22 -30.65 -23.68 23.51
N GLN A 23 -31.70 -23.40 22.73
CA GLN A 23 -31.67 -22.51 21.58
C GLN A 23 -31.59 -21.03 21.99
N GLN A 24 -32.27 -20.64 23.08
CA GLN A 24 -32.16 -19.28 23.66
C GLN A 24 -30.82 -19.05 24.37
N ALA A 25 -30.24 -20.09 24.98
CA ALA A 25 -28.88 -20.06 25.51
C ALA A 25 -27.79 -20.07 24.41
N ALA A 26 -28.06 -20.68 23.26
CA ALA A 26 -27.20 -20.58 22.08
C ALA A 26 -27.29 -19.19 21.44
N GLN A 27 -28.50 -18.63 21.30
CA GLN A 27 -28.70 -17.26 20.82
C GLN A 27 -27.92 -16.24 21.68
N SER A 28 -27.98 -16.33 23.02
CA SER A 28 -27.24 -15.39 23.89
C SER A 28 -25.71 -15.46 23.75
N GLN A 29 -25.17 -16.56 23.21
CA GLN A 29 -23.73 -16.76 23.01
C GLN A 29 -23.21 -16.20 21.69
N GLU A 30 -24.10 -15.92 20.73
CA GLU A 30 -23.77 -15.25 19.45
C GLU A 30 -24.30 -13.81 19.40
N CYS A 31 -24.41 -13.17 20.58
CA CYS A 31 -24.76 -11.77 20.75
C CYS A 31 -23.55 -10.96 21.24
N TYR A 32 -23.36 -9.77 20.67
CA TYR A 32 -22.15 -8.97 20.84
C TYR A 32 -22.48 -7.50 21.13
N GLU A 33 -21.60 -6.81 21.86
CA GLU A 33 -21.69 -5.34 22.02
C GLU A 33 -21.13 -4.61 20.79
N MET A 34 -20.19 -5.25 20.09
CA MET A 34 -19.64 -4.76 18.83
C MET A 34 -20.59 -5.14 17.67
N PRO A 35 -20.57 -4.41 16.54
CA PRO A 35 -21.33 -4.78 15.35
C PRO A 35 -20.96 -6.16 14.84
N VAL A 36 -21.95 -6.90 14.32
CA VAL A 36 -21.71 -8.14 13.58
C VAL A 36 -21.71 -7.83 12.08
N VAL A 37 -20.68 -8.31 11.38
CA VAL A 37 -20.55 -8.25 9.93
C VAL A 37 -20.47 -9.68 9.39
N ILE A 38 -21.45 -10.07 8.57
CA ILE A 38 -21.48 -11.39 7.91
C ILE A 38 -21.10 -11.20 6.45
N VAL A 39 -19.99 -11.80 6.02
CA VAL A 39 -19.49 -11.72 4.64
C VAL A 39 -19.69 -13.07 3.96
N SER A 40 -20.47 -13.10 2.89
CA SER A 40 -20.83 -14.34 2.21
C SER A 40 -20.38 -14.34 0.75
N ALA A 41 -19.60 -15.33 0.36
CA ALA A 41 -19.26 -15.61 -1.03
C ALA A 41 -20.52 -15.95 -1.86
N LEU A 42 -20.61 -15.40 -3.08
CA LEU A 42 -21.75 -15.58 -3.97
C LEU A 42 -21.39 -16.34 -5.26
N ASP A 43 -20.28 -15.98 -5.92
CA ASP A 43 -19.94 -16.54 -7.25
C ASP A 43 -18.92 -17.68 -7.21
N ARG A 44 -18.06 -17.73 -6.18
CA ARG A 44 -17.00 -18.72 -6.00
C ARG A 44 -16.54 -18.75 -4.55
N SER A 45 -15.88 -19.83 -4.13
CA SER A 45 -15.19 -19.86 -2.84
C SER A 45 -14.03 -18.85 -2.79
N PHE A 46 -13.75 -18.31 -1.59
CA PHE A 46 -12.50 -17.62 -1.33
C PHE A 46 -11.32 -18.56 -1.61
N PRO A 47 -10.21 -18.05 -2.19
CA PRO A 47 -9.03 -18.88 -2.48
C PRO A 47 -8.39 -19.36 -1.19
N ASP A 48 -7.90 -20.59 -1.16
CA ASP A 48 -7.12 -21.15 -0.06
C ASP A 48 -5.63 -21.33 -0.47
N PRO A 49 -4.71 -21.71 0.44
CA PRO A 49 -3.28 -21.87 0.14
C PRO A 49 -2.92 -22.86 -0.99
N THR A 50 -3.87 -23.66 -1.48
CA THR A 50 -3.72 -24.56 -2.64
C THR A 50 -4.12 -23.91 -3.97
N CYS A 51 -4.49 -22.62 -3.97
CA CYS A 51 -4.89 -21.91 -5.18
C CYS A 51 -3.84 -21.98 -6.29
N ASN A 52 -4.30 -22.00 -7.54
CA ASN A 52 -3.43 -22.13 -8.71
C ASN A 52 -2.62 -20.84 -8.94
N GLN A 53 -1.45 -20.75 -8.31
CA GLN A 53 -0.54 -19.62 -8.46
C GLN A 53 0.09 -19.63 -9.86
N LEU A 54 -0.29 -18.65 -10.69
CA LEU A 54 0.34 -18.41 -11.98
C LEU A 54 1.84 -18.10 -11.82
N ARG A 55 2.64 -18.50 -12.83
CA ARG A 55 4.06 -18.21 -12.89
C ARG A 55 4.31 -16.70 -12.80
N TYR A 56 5.21 -16.29 -11.91
CA TYR A 56 5.59 -14.89 -11.76
C TYR A 56 6.30 -14.33 -13.01
N PRO A 57 6.17 -13.02 -13.32
CA PRO A 57 5.35 -12.03 -12.62
C PRO A 57 3.84 -12.17 -12.85
N ALA A 58 3.09 -12.28 -11.77
CA ALA A 58 1.63 -12.45 -11.76
C ALA A 58 1.03 -11.93 -10.45
N ASN A 59 -0.30 -11.80 -10.41
CA ASN A 59 -1.01 -11.58 -9.15
C ASN A 59 -0.89 -12.81 -8.25
N ASP A 60 -0.89 -12.58 -6.94
CA ASP A 60 -0.98 -13.63 -5.93
C ASP A 60 -2.41 -14.22 -5.93
N CYS A 61 -2.54 -15.54 -6.10
CA CYS A 61 -3.85 -16.18 -6.26
C CYS A 61 -4.73 -16.08 -5.00
N LEU A 62 -4.14 -15.91 -3.81
CA LEU A 62 -4.90 -15.65 -2.57
C LEU A 62 -5.61 -14.29 -2.59
N LYS A 63 -5.19 -13.37 -3.47
CA LYS A 63 -5.80 -12.04 -3.63
C LYS A 63 -6.91 -12.01 -4.69
N ALA A 64 -7.35 -13.17 -5.19
CA ALA A 64 -8.47 -13.25 -6.12
C ALA A 64 -9.71 -12.56 -5.55
N VAL A 65 -10.44 -11.84 -6.40
CA VAL A 65 -11.66 -11.12 -6.02
C VAL A 65 -12.85 -12.06 -6.11
N VAL A 66 -13.68 -12.04 -5.06
CA VAL A 66 -14.91 -12.81 -4.91
C VAL A 66 -16.09 -11.83 -4.85
N GLN A 67 -17.20 -12.16 -5.51
CA GLN A 67 -18.46 -11.42 -5.34
C GLN A 67 -19.07 -11.80 -4.00
N THR A 68 -19.46 -10.80 -3.20
CA THR A 68 -19.91 -11.02 -1.83
C THR A 68 -21.19 -10.27 -1.49
N ARG A 69 -21.99 -10.90 -0.63
CA ARG A 69 -23.03 -10.25 0.17
C ARG A 69 -22.47 -9.86 1.52
N VAL A 70 -22.74 -8.64 1.97
CA VAL A 70 -22.39 -8.18 3.33
C VAL A 70 -23.67 -7.89 4.10
N GLU A 71 -23.92 -8.61 5.19
CA GLU A 71 -25.00 -8.35 6.14
C GLU A 71 -24.40 -7.67 7.38
N VAL A 72 -25.10 -6.67 7.94
CA VAL A 72 -24.68 -5.93 9.13
C VAL A 72 -25.76 -5.98 10.20
N ILE A 73 -25.34 -6.12 11.45
CA ILE A 73 -26.19 -6.03 12.65
C ILE A 73 -25.48 -5.07 13.61
N ASP A 74 -26.06 -3.87 13.77
CA ASP A 74 -25.54 -2.76 14.56
C ASP A 74 -26.74 -1.98 15.14
N ASN A 75 -27.21 -2.42 16.30
CA ASN A 75 -28.42 -1.92 16.94
C ASN A 75 -28.14 -0.60 17.66
N ALA A 76 -28.66 0.50 17.12
CA ALA A 76 -28.41 1.85 17.64
C ALA A 76 -29.01 2.14 19.02
N ASP A 77 -29.89 1.27 19.53
CA ASP A 77 -30.46 1.35 20.88
C ASP A 77 -29.56 0.75 21.99
N GLY A 78 -28.41 0.17 21.60
CA GLY A 78 -27.49 -0.50 22.52
C GLY A 78 -27.90 -1.91 22.92
N SER A 79 -28.95 -2.47 22.31
CA SER A 79 -29.27 -3.89 22.47
C SER A 79 -28.19 -4.79 21.82
N PRO A 80 -27.97 -6.02 22.31
CA PRO A 80 -26.91 -6.87 21.78
C PRO A 80 -27.10 -7.24 20.29
N ASN A 81 -26.03 -7.11 19.51
CA ASN A 81 -25.98 -7.50 18.10
C ASN A 81 -25.86 -9.03 17.99
N CYS A 82 -26.99 -9.70 17.75
CA CYS A 82 -27.04 -11.16 17.64
C CYS A 82 -27.00 -11.63 16.18
N VAL A 83 -26.21 -12.65 15.85
CA VAL A 83 -26.04 -13.16 14.45
C VAL A 83 -27.36 -13.52 13.75
N ASN A 84 -28.34 -14.00 14.52
CA ASN A 84 -29.67 -14.38 14.04
C ASN A 84 -30.73 -13.26 14.24
N GLY A 85 -30.31 -12.05 14.60
CA GLY A 85 -31.17 -10.86 14.74
C GLY A 85 -31.52 -10.19 13.41
N GLU A 86 -32.27 -9.09 13.48
CA GLU A 86 -32.58 -8.27 12.30
C GLU A 86 -31.31 -7.63 11.72
N ARG A 87 -31.27 -7.46 10.39
CA ARG A 87 -30.13 -6.86 9.70
C ARG A 87 -30.35 -5.35 9.61
N SER A 88 -29.47 -4.56 10.20
CA SER A 88 -29.51 -3.10 10.10
C SER A 88 -29.06 -2.59 8.72
N ALA A 89 -28.26 -3.37 7.99
CA ALA A 89 -27.99 -3.14 6.57
C ALA A 89 -27.67 -4.45 5.83
N VAL A 90 -27.94 -4.48 4.53
CA VAL A 90 -27.58 -5.58 3.62
C VAL A 90 -27.08 -5.01 2.29
N PHE A 91 -25.91 -5.47 1.85
CA PHE A 91 -25.27 -5.07 0.60
C PHE A 91 -25.13 -6.31 -0.29
N GLU A 92 -26.02 -6.46 -1.28
CA GLU A 92 -26.12 -7.65 -2.14
C GLU A 92 -25.05 -7.71 -3.25
N GLN A 93 -24.36 -6.60 -3.54
CA GLN A 93 -23.43 -6.47 -4.67
C GLN A 93 -22.08 -5.87 -4.24
N SER A 94 -21.42 -6.48 -3.26
CA SER A 94 -20.05 -6.11 -2.86
C SER A 94 -19.01 -7.05 -3.47
N THR A 95 -17.74 -6.69 -3.36
CA THR A 95 -16.60 -7.56 -3.69
C THR A 95 -15.63 -7.63 -2.53
N SER A 96 -15.04 -8.81 -2.33
CA SER A 96 -14.06 -9.06 -1.26
C SER A 96 -12.81 -9.75 -1.80
N ASN A 97 -11.66 -9.49 -1.19
CA ASN A 97 -10.41 -10.21 -1.50
C ASN A 97 -9.42 -10.15 -0.32
N TYR A 98 -8.63 -11.21 -0.09
CA TYR A 98 -7.58 -11.17 0.93
C TYR A 98 -6.49 -10.15 0.58
N ARG A 99 -5.85 -9.58 1.61
CA ARG A 99 -4.88 -8.47 1.48
C ARG A 99 -3.63 -8.64 2.35
N GLY A 100 -2.67 -7.75 2.13
CA GLY A 100 -1.36 -7.74 2.77
C GLY A 100 -0.31 -8.50 1.96
N GLN A 101 0.76 -8.92 2.62
CA GLN A 101 1.88 -9.65 2.00
C GLN A 101 2.27 -10.85 2.86
N SER A 102 2.84 -10.63 4.05
CA SER A 102 3.08 -11.69 5.05
C SER A 102 1.77 -12.20 5.66
N SER A 103 0.84 -11.28 5.95
CA SER A 103 -0.47 -11.60 6.57
C SER A 103 -1.42 -12.44 5.72
N LEU A 104 -1.09 -12.69 4.45
CA LEU A 104 -1.84 -13.65 3.62
C LEU A 104 -1.70 -15.07 4.16
N PHE A 105 -0.60 -15.37 4.87
CA PHE A 105 -0.27 -16.70 5.37
C PHE A 105 -0.57 -16.87 6.87
N PHE A 106 -1.27 -15.92 7.48
CA PHE A 106 -1.80 -16.07 8.84
C PHE A 106 -3.11 -16.87 8.81
N ALA A 107 -3.36 -17.67 9.85
CA ALA A 107 -4.59 -18.46 9.98
C ALA A 107 -5.86 -17.59 9.95
N LYS A 108 -5.75 -16.32 10.37
CA LYS A 108 -6.78 -15.31 10.24
C LYS A 108 -6.41 -14.30 9.17
N HIS A 109 -6.99 -14.44 7.98
CA HIS A 109 -6.77 -13.50 6.89
C HIS A 109 -7.41 -12.12 7.18
N GLN A 110 -6.73 -11.06 6.74
CA GLN A 110 -7.36 -9.76 6.52
C GLN A 110 -7.84 -9.62 5.07
N PHE A 111 -8.96 -8.93 4.85
CA PHE A 111 -9.55 -8.73 3.52
C PHE A 111 -9.95 -7.27 3.29
N ASN A 112 -10.03 -6.86 2.02
CA ASN A 112 -10.75 -5.65 1.64
C ASN A 112 -12.24 -6.00 1.47
N LEU A 113 -13.12 -5.07 1.83
CA LEU A 113 -14.49 -4.99 1.35
C LEU A 113 -14.57 -3.85 0.34
N LYS A 114 -15.24 -4.04 -0.79
CA LYS A 114 -15.46 -2.99 -1.79
C LYS A 114 -16.91 -2.99 -2.28
N PHE A 115 -17.55 -1.84 -2.17
CA PHE A 115 -18.89 -1.54 -2.65
C PHE A 115 -18.85 -0.94 -4.07
N PRO A 116 -19.97 -0.97 -4.83
CA PRO A 116 -19.99 -0.44 -6.20
C PRO A 116 -19.98 1.10 -6.20
N GLU A 117 -20.55 1.71 -5.16
CA GLU A 117 -20.67 3.14 -4.94
C GLU A 117 -20.16 3.55 -3.54
N ASP A 118 -20.05 4.86 -3.31
CA ASP A 118 -19.61 5.41 -2.01
C ASP A 118 -20.65 5.04 -0.94
N THR A 119 -20.23 4.32 0.10
CA THR A 119 -21.14 3.68 1.05
C THR A 119 -20.85 4.13 2.47
N LYS A 120 -21.88 4.55 3.22
CA LYS A 120 -21.79 4.70 4.69
C LYS A 120 -21.76 3.31 5.32
N PHE A 121 -20.61 2.93 5.91
CA PHE A 121 -20.44 1.61 6.51
C PHE A 121 -20.08 1.75 7.99
N LEU A 122 -20.92 1.18 8.86
CA LEU A 122 -20.75 1.18 10.33
C LEU A 122 -20.41 2.56 10.95
N GLY A 123 -21.02 3.63 10.43
CA GLY A 123 -20.86 5.00 10.93
C GLY A 123 -19.59 5.73 10.48
N MET A 124 -18.76 5.11 9.63
CA MET A 124 -17.58 5.74 9.03
C MET A 124 -17.95 6.70 7.89
N VAL A 125 -16.96 7.47 7.43
CA VAL A 125 -17.13 8.34 6.25
C VAL A 125 -17.42 7.49 5.01
N GLU A 126 -18.21 8.05 4.09
CA GLU A 126 -18.58 7.41 2.82
C GLU A 126 -17.33 7.08 1.99
N ASN A 127 -17.15 5.78 1.70
CA ASN A 127 -16.03 5.27 0.92
C ASN A 127 -16.49 4.07 0.08
N LYS A 128 -15.85 3.81 -1.07
CA LYS A 128 -16.10 2.58 -1.85
C LYS A 128 -15.40 1.36 -1.27
N ALA A 129 -14.37 1.56 -0.46
CA ALA A 129 -13.52 0.47 0.00
C ALA A 129 -13.17 0.60 1.48
N PHE A 130 -13.25 -0.53 2.17
CA PHE A 130 -12.93 -0.69 3.57
C PHE A 130 -11.97 -1.87 3.76
N VAL A 131 -11.33 -1.92 4.92
CA VAL A 131 -10.39 -2.95 5.30
C VAL A 131 -10.88 -3.64 6.55
N MET A 132 -11.19 -4.93 6.44
CA MET A 132 -11.35 -5.80 7.60
C MET A 132 -9.97 -6.31 7.98
N ASN A 133 -9.29 -5.56 8.86
CA ASN A 133 -8.01 -5.96 9.42
C ASN A 133 -8.24 -7.04 10.47
N GLY A 134 -7.65 -8.21 10.25
CA GLY A 134 -7.54 -9.29 11.21
C GLY A 134 -6.23 -9.11 11.99
N PRO A 135 -6.26 -8.55 13.23
CA PRO A 135 -5.07 -8.22 14.03
C PRO A 135 -4.39 -9.48 14.63
N PHE A 136 -4.02 -10.45 13.80
CA PHE A 136 -3.54 -11.77 14.24
C PHE A 136 -2.26 -11.72 15.10
N LEU A 137 -1.34 -10.79 14.80
CA LEU A 137 -0.11 -10.55 15.58
C LEU A 137 -0.22 -9.36 16.55
N ASP A 138 -1.38 -8.71 16.66
CA ASP A 138 -1.62 -7.66 17.64
C ASP A 138 -2.51 -8.20 18.75
N CYS A 139 -1.86 -8.72 19.79
CA CYS A 139 -2.49 -9.34 20.96
C CYS A 139 -3.42 -8.42 21.77
N THR A 140 -3.47 -7.12 21.46
CA THR A 140 -4.44 -6.19 22.07
C THR A 140 -5.65 -5.91 21.19
N LEU A 141 -5.54 -6.14 19.88
CA LEU A 141 -6.46 -5.65 18.85
C LEU A 141 -6.54 -4.10 18.79
N LEU A 142 -5.65 -3.36 19.47
CA LEU A 142 -5.75 -1.91 19.67
C LEU A 142 -4.65 -1.09 18.98
N ARG A 143 -3.59 -1.66 18.43
CA ARG A 143 -2.41 -0.86 18.01
C ARG A 143 -2.69 0.07 16.84
N ASN A 144 -3.34 -0.45 15.79
CA ASN A 144 -3.82 0.40 14.69
C ASN A 144 -4.88 1.41 15.18
N HIS A 145 -5.75 1.02 16.12
CA HIS A 145 -6.80 1.89 16.67
C HIS A 145 -6.21 3.09 17.43
N LEU A 146 -5.24 2.84 18.32
CA LEU A 146 -4.43 3.84 19.02
C LEU A 146 -3.67 4.73 18.03
N ALA A 147 -2.99 4.13 17.06
CA ALA A 147 -2.18 4.89 16.10
C ALA A 147 -3.00 5.89 15.28
N HIS A 148 -4.17 5.47 14.78
CA HIS A 148 -5.04 6.36 14.01
C HIS A 148 -5.73 7.41 14.89
N TRP A 149 -6.07 7.10 16.16
CA TRP A 149 -6.54 8.11 17.12
C TRP A 149 -5.48 9.17 17.41
N LEU A 150 -4.25 8.76 17.74
CA LEU A 150 -3.12 9.66 17.98
C LEU A 150 -2.87 10.59 16.80
N TYR A 151 -2.86 10.07 15.57
CA TYR A 151 -2.63 10.93 14.39
C TYR A 151 -3.79 11.89 14.14
N ARG A 152 -5.05 11.44 14.31
CA ARG A 152 -6.23 12.34 14.21
C ARG A 152 -6.22 13.45 15.27
N SER A 153 -5.75 13.17 16.49
CA SER A 153 -5.73 14.20 17.55
C SER A 153 -4.71 15.31 17.30
N THR A 154 -3.78 15.17 16.34
CA THR A 154 -2.96 16.29 15.84
C THR A 154 -3.75 17.28 14.96
N GLY A 155 -5.02 16.99 14.66
CA GLY A 155 -5.84 17.74 13.70
C GLY A 155 -5.63 17.32 12.25
N ARG A 156 -4.81 16.29 11.98
CA ARG A 156 -4.55 15.76 10.64
C ARG A 156 -5.44 14.57 10.31
N TYR A 157 -5.73 14.36 9.03
CA TYR A 157 -6.49 13.20 8.57
C TYR A 157 -5.75 11.88 8.83
N SER A 158 -6.47 10.92 9.41
CA SER A 158 -6.14 9.50 9.45
C SER A 158 -7.43 8.70 9.40
N VAL A 159 -7.40 7.52 8.79
CA VAL A 159 -8.60 6.67 8.62
C VAL A 159 -9.31 6.40 9.95
N GLN A 160 -10.64 6.39 9.92
CA GLN A 160 -11.43 5.91 11.05
C GLN A 160 -11.32 4.40 11.22
N THR A 161 -11.59 3.96 12.44
CA THR A 161 -11.40 2.58 12.86
C THR A 161 -12.48 2.18 13.86
N ARG A 162 -13.08 0.99 13.72
CA ARG A 162 -14.11 0.46 14.64
C ARG A 162 -13.93 -1.05 14.78
N HIS A 163 -14.00 -1.59 15.98
CA HIS A 163 -14.00 -3.05 16.14
C HIS A 163 -15.33 -3.64 15.70
N ALA A 164 -15.28 -4.82 15.06
CA ALA A 164 -16.44 -5.55 14.60
C ALA A 164 -16.20 -7.06 14.75
N VAL A 165 -17.27 -7.81 14.99
CA VAL A 165 -17.26 -9.27 14.99
C VAL A 165 -17.57 -9.76 13.59
N VAL A 166 -16.72 -10.64 13.06
CA VAL A 166 -16.87 -11.14 11.68
C VAL A 166 -17.31 -12.59 11.66
N TYR A 167 -18.28 -12.85 10.81
CA TYR A 167 -18.72 -14.17 10.40
C TYR A 167 -18.56 -14.32 8.89
N MET A 168 -18.13 -15.48 8.39
CA MET A 168 -17.90 -15.71 6.96
C MET A 168 -18.57 -16.98 6.43
N ARG A 169 -19.21 -16.86 5.26
CA ARG A 169 -19.46 -17.99 4.35
C ARG A 169 -18.39 -17.94 3.26
N THR A 170 -17.37 -18.79 3.36
CA THR A 170 -16.21 -18.75 2.45
C THR A 170 -16.44 -19.52 1.15
N SER A 171 -17.57 -20.22 1.02
CA SER A 171 -18.06 -20.88 -0.20
C SER A 171 -19.55 -20.56 -0.39
N PRO A 172 -20.07 -20.43 -1.63
CA PRO A 172 -21.51 -20.37 -1.91
C PRO A 172 -22.29 -21.58 -1.36
N ASP A 173 -21.62 -22.74 -1.24
CA ASP A 173 -22.22 -23.99 -0.76
C ASP A 173 -22.37 -24.05 0.78
N GLN A 174 -21.85 -23.05 1.50
CA GLN A 174 -21.80 -23.04 2.95
C GLN A 174 -23.06 -22.41 3.56
N GLU A 175 -24.00 -23.22 4.04
CA GLU A 175 -25.26 -22.78 4.66
C GLU A 175 -25.06 -21.81 5.85
N ALA A 176 -24.41 -22.29 6.91
CA ALA A 176 -24.18 -21.54 8.14
C ALA A 176 -22.86 -20.75 8.08
N PRO A 177 -22.86 -19.45 8.41
CA PRO A 177 -21.62 -18.67 8.47
C PRO A 177 -20.76 -19.12 9.65
N LYS A 178 -19.44 -19.11 9.50
CA LYS A 178 -18.49 -19.47 10.56
C LYS A 178 -17.95 -18.23 11.24
N TYR A 179 -17.74 -18.29 12.55
CA TYR A 179 -17.04 -17.25 13.30
C TYR A 179 -15.61 -17.06 12.76
N SER A 180 -15.20 -15.82 12.52
CA SER A 180 -13.84 -15.47 12.08
C SER A 180 -13.08 -14.61 13.10
N GLY A 181 -13.74 -14.20 14.18
CA GLY A 181 -13.14 -13.44 15.27
C GLY A 181 -13.46 -11.95 15.28
N ILE A 182 -12.76 -11.25 16.17
CA ILE A 182 -12.82 -9.79 16.30
C ILE A 182 -11.86 -9.17 15.28
N TYR A 183 -12.38 -8.31 14.41
CA TYR A 183 -11.62 -7.53 13.43
C TYR A 183 -11.60 -6.06 13.83
N LEU A 184 -10.59 -5.33 13.36
CA LEU A 184 -10.66 -3.88 13.27
C LEU A 184 -11.11 -3.54 11.83
N LEU A 185 -12.27 -2.92 11.68
CA LEU A 185 -12.64 -2.24 10.44
C LEU A 185 -11.83 -0.95 10.36
N LEU A 186 -11.27 -0.66 9.19
CA LEU A 186 -10.70 0.64 8.83
C LEU A 186 -11.31 1.15 7.52
N GLU A 187 -11.45 2.46 7.37
CA GLU A 187 -11.58 3.09 6.04
C GLU A 187 -10.34 2.75 5.20
N LYS A 188 -10.48 2.60 3.88
CA LYS A 188 -9.31 2.54 3.00
C LYS A 188 -8.86 3.96 2.67
N PRO A 189 -7.56 4.33 2.84
CA PRO A 189 -7.09 5.66 2.48
C PRO A 189 -7.36 5.96 1.01
N THR A 190 -8.09 7.03 0.76
CA THR A 190 -8.39 7.58 -0.56
C THR A 190 -8.10 9.08 -0.57
N TYR A 191 -8.10 9.65 -1.77
CA TYR A 191 -7.69 11.04 -2.02
C TYR A 191 -8.86 11.92 -2.50
N ASP A 192 -10.07 11.38 -2.46
CA ASP A 192 -11.32 12.10 -2.74
C ASP A 192 -11.66 13.15 -1.66
N ARG A 193 -12.70 13.92 -1.96
CA ARG A 193 -13.17 15.07 -1.17
C ARG A 193 -13.49 14.76 0.30
N ASN A 194 -13.82 13.51 0.64
CA ASN A 194 -14.22 13.10 1.97
C ASN A 194 -13.02 12.70 2.86
N HIS A 195 -11.83 12.54 2.28
CA HIS A 195 -10.64 12.00 2.95
C HIS A 195 -9.45 12.98 2.85
N VAL A 196 -8.38 12.67 2.10
CA VAL A 196 -7.23 13.60 1.92
C VAL A 196 -7.61 14.82 1.06
N ASN A 197 -8.67 14.71 0.25
CA ASN A 197 -9.27 15.78 -0.55
C ASN A 197 -8.25 16.51 -1.44
N LEU A 198 -7.56 15.78 -2.32
CA LEU A 198 -6.63 16.37 -3.28
C LEU A 198 -7.36 16.96 -4.49
N ALA A 199 -6.80 18.02 -5.09
CA ALA A 199 -7.18 18.41 -6.44
C ALA A 199 -7.01 17.23 -7.41
N SER A 200 -7.98 16.99 -8.28
CA SER A 200 -7.85 15.97 -9.32
C SER A 200 -6.75 16.34 -10.31
N VAL A 201 -6.08 15.32 -10.85
CA VAL A 201 -5.14 15.46 -11.97
C VAL A 201 -5.25 14.25 -12.89
N ASP A 202 -5.45 14.50 -14.17
CA ASP A 202 -5.58 13.48 -15.22
C ASP A 202 -5.00 13.97 -16.55
N ALA A 203 -4.91 13.06 -17.51
CA ALA A 203 -4.40 13.32 -18.85
C ALA A 203 -5.16 14.44 -19.59
N ALA A 204 -6.46 14.60 -19.39
CA ALA A 204 -7.29 15.55 -20.13
C ALA A 204 -7.06 16.99 -19.63
N CYS A 205 -7.11 17.23 -18.31
CA CYS A 205 -6.78 18.56 -17.78
C CYS A 205 -5.30 18.90 -17.96
N ALA A 206 -4.37 17.94 -17.78
CA ALA A 206 -2.93 18.19 -18.01
C ALA A 206 -2.56 18.53 -19.46
N ALA A 207 -3.35 18.06 -20.43
CA ALA A 207 -3.18 18.42 -21.84
C ALA A 207 -3.72 19.82 -22.19
N ARG A 208 -4.70 20.33 -21.43
CA ARG A 208 -5.28 21.68 -21.60
C ARG A 208 -4.50 22.74 -20.83
N ASP A 209 -4.10 22.43 -19.60
CA ASP A 209 -3.30 23.27 -18.73
C ASP A 209 -2.20 22.45 -18.06
N PRO A 210 -0.93 22.50 -18.53
CA PRO A 210 0.18 21.78 -17.92
C PRO A 210 0.53 22.22 -16.49
N THR A 211 0.04 23.37 -15.99
CA THR A 211 0.36 23.82 -14.62
C THR A 211 -0.27 22.91 -13.56
N VAL A 212 -1.37 22.21 -13.91
CA VAL A 212 -2.03 21.23 -13.04
C VAL A 212 -1.11 20.09 -12.62
N LEU A 213 -0.03 19.84 -13.35
CA LEU A 213 0.92 18.79 -13.04
C LEU A 213 1.64 19.00 -11.70
N ASN A 214 1.66 20.24 -11.16
CA ASN A 214 2.38 20.52 -9.91
C ASN A 214 1.72 19.92 -8.65
N GLY A 215 0.51 19.33 -8.73
CA GLY A 215 -0.20 18.79 -7.58
C GLY A 215 -1.47 18.02 -7.94
N GLY A 216 -2.01 17.29 -6.97
CA GLY A 216 -2.97 16.20 -7.19
C GLY A 216 -2.31 14.81 -7.17
N TRP A 217 -1.15 14.69 -6.52
CA TRP A 217 -0.34 13.46 -6.51
C TRP A 217 -0.28 12.87 -5.11
N ALA A 218 -0.26 11.54 -5.03
CA ALA A 218 0.04 10.82 -3.80
C ALA A 218 0.81 9.54 -4.08
N TRP A 219 1.74 9.19 -3.19
CA TRP A 219 2.57 8.00 -3.30
C TRP A 219 2.87 7.41 -1.93
N SER A 220 3.49 6.24 -1.93
CA SER A 220 3.90 5.50 -0.75
C SER A 220 5.26 4.88 -0.95
N ASN A 221 6.11 4.94 0.07
CA ASN A 221 7.31 4.14 0.13
C ASN A 221 6.90 2.78 0.67
N ASP A 222 6.87 1.79 -0.22
CA ASP A 222 6.51 0.41 0.07
C ASP A 222 7.19 -0.54 -0.93
N PRO A 223 7.32 -1.84 -0.63
CA PRO A 223 7.74 -2.81 -1.63
C PRO A 223 6.70 -2.94 -2.75
N PRO A 224 6.96 -2.54 -4.01
CA PRO A 224 5.96 -2.63 -5.06
C PRO A 224 5.53 -4.08 -5.30
N SER A 225 4.22 -4.30 -5.45
CA SER A 225 3.65 -5.57 -5.90
C SER A 225 3.59 -5.63 -7.42
N TYR A 226 3.33 -6.81 -7.97
CA TYR A 226 2.99 -6.95 -9.38
C TYR A 226 1.81 -6.04 -9.75
N GLY A 227 1.93 -5.29 -10.84
CA GLY A 227 0.93 -4.35 -11.31
C GLY A 227 0.86 -3.01 -10.55
N SER A 228 1.61 -2.82 -9.46
CA SER A 228 1.78 -1.51 -8.81
C SER A 228 2.42 -0.53 -9.79
N TYR A 229 1.94 0.72 -9.81
CA TYR A 229 2.60 1.79 -10.55
C TYR A 229 3.65 2.44 -9.65
N SER A 230 4.87 2.55 -10.17
CA SER A 230 6.02 3.13 -9.48
C SER A 230 6.95 3.72 -10.53
N PRO A 231 7.41 4.97 -10.40
CA PRO A 231 8.17 5.64 -11.44
C PRO A 231 9.56 5.05 -11.62
N ASN A 232 10.02 5.03 -12.87
CA ASN A 232 11.42 4.77 -13.19
C ASN A 232 12.23 6.06 -13.02
N MET A 233 12.45 6.46 -11.76
CA MET A 233 13.14 7.71 -11.38
C MET A 233 14.51 7.86 -12.04
N VAL A 234 14.93 9.11 -12.28
CA VAL A 234 16.32 9.43 -12.62
C VAL A 234 17.21 9.16 -11.39
N ILE A 235 18.20 8.26 -11.51
CA ILE A 235 19.13 7.95 -10.41
C ILE A 235 20.34 8.89 -10.48
N ASP A 236 20.13 10.14 -10.07
CA ASP A 236 21.20 11.14 -9.90
C ASP A 236 21.78 11.14 -8.47
N GLN A 237 22.76 12.00 -8.19
CA GLN A 237 23.40 12.07 -6.85
C GLN A 237 22.42 12.44 -5.73
N TYR A 238 21.36 13.21 -6.04
CA TYR A 238 20.38 13.67 -5.07
C TYR A 238 19.36 12.56 -4.76
N GLN A 239 18.88 11.87 -5.81
CA GLN A 239 18.02 10.68 -5.67
C GLN A 239 18.75 9.52 -4.97
N ASN A 240 20.04 9.32 -5.24
CA ASN A 240 20.83 8.30 -4.56
C ASN A 240 20.93 8.56 -3.05
N GLU A 241 21.27 9.79 -2.66
CA GLU A 241 21.52 10.14 -1.25
C GLU A 241 20.22 10.20 -0.44
N PHE A 242 19.19 10.87 -0.97
CA PHE A 242 17.97 11.15 -0.20
C PHE A 242 16.76 10.29 -0.61
N GLY A 243 16.75 9.74 -1.82
CA GLY A 243 15.76 8.75 -2.24
C GLY A 243 16.11 7.31 -1.82
N MET A 244 17.35 7.04 -1.39
CA MET A 244 17.80 5.77 -0.80
C MET A 244 17.50 4.49 -1.63
N GLY A 245 17.38 4.63 -2.96
CA GLY A 245 16.97 3.55 -3.86
C GLY A 245 15.52 3.08 -3.68
N GLU A 246 14.69 3.86 -2.97
CA GLU A 246 13.27 3.60 -2.83
C GLU A 246 12.52 4.12 -4.08
N LEU A 247 11.58 3.31 -4.56
CA LEU A 247 10.76 3.61 -5.72
C LEU A 247 9.35 3.97 -5.19
N PRO A 248 8.88 5.21 -5.34
CA PRO A 248 7.65 5.67 -4.71
C PRO A 248 6.42 5.08 -5.43
N MET A 249 5.73 4.14 -4.80
CA MET A 249 4.54 3.51 -5.36
C MET A 249 3.39 4.51 -5.42
N LEU A 250 2.94 4.84 -6.62
CA LEU A 250 1.90 5.82 -6.88
C LEU A 250 0.54 5.33 -6.35
N ALA A 251 -0.10 6.17 -5.54
CA ALA A 251 -1.41 5.95 -4.95
C ALA A 251 -2.50 6.85 -5.57
N HIS A 252 -2.13 8.04 -6.06
CA HIS A 252 -3.01 8.91 -6.85
C HIS A 252 -2.20 9.81 -7.81
N PRO A 253 -2.69 10.08 -9.04
CA PRO A 253 -3.85 9.46 -9.68
C PRO A 253 -3.62 7.98 -10.00
N SER A 254 -4.64 7.27 -10.50
CA SER A 254 -4.46 5.88 -10.93
C SER A 254 -3.51 5.80 -12.14
N GLY A 255 -2.71 4.75 -12.24
CA GLY A 255 -1.77 4.57 -13.34
C GLY A 255 -2.41 4.57 -14.75
N SER A 256 -3.70 4.20 -14.85
CA SER A 256 -4.49 4.27 -16.08
C SER A 256 -4.93 5.68 -16.49
N ALA A 257 -4.88 6.66 -15.58
CA ALA A 257 -5.20 8.06 -15.86
C ALA A 257 -3.97 8.88 -16.30
N LEU A 258 -2.76 8.30 -16.20
CA LEU A 258 -1.50 8.96 -16.55
C LEU A 258 -1.29 9.02 -18.08
N SER A 259 -0.92 10.18 -18.58
CA SER A 259 -0.27 10.34 -19.89
C SER A 259 1.26 10.24 -19.78
N GLN A 260 1.96 10.22 -20.91
CA GLN A 260 3.43 10.29 -20.88
C GLN A 260 3.92 11.64 -20.34
N GLN A 261 3.24 12.74 -20.70
CA GLN A 261 3.50 14.08 -20.16
C GLN A 261 3.46 14.11 -18.62
N MET A 262 2.48 13.44 -18.00
CA MET A 262 2.35 13.36 -16.55
C MET A 262 3.51 12.57 -15.91
N ARG A 263 3.90 11.45 -16.53
CA ARG A 263 5.03 10.63 -16.08
C ARG A 263 6.35 11.38 -16.17
N ASP A 264 6.62 11.96 -17.33
CA ASP A 264 7.85 12.69 -17.61
C ASP A 264 8.00 13.89 -16.67
N TYR A 265 6.92 14.65 -16.40
CA TYR A 265 6.94 15.73 -15.40
C TYR A 265 7.36 15.25 -14.00
N PHE A 266 6.80 14.13 -13.53
CA PHE A 266 7.07 13.61 -12.18
C PHE A 266 8.55 13.25 -11.98
N VAL A 267 9.21 12.67 -12.98
CA VAL A 267 10.60 12.19 -12.91
C VAL A 267 11.64 13.19 -13.43
N ASN A 268 11.21 14.28 -14.09
CA ASN A 268 12.11 15.30 -14.62
C ASN A 268 12.84 16.03 -13.48
N THR A 269 14.16 16.15 -13.59
CA THR A 269 15.02 16.73 -12.54
C THR A 269 14.89 18.24 -12.37
N ASP A 270 14.32 18.91 -13.37
CA ASP A 270 14.25 20.37 -13.47
C ASP A 270 12.83 20.88 -13.15
N THR A 271 11.79 20.05 -13.32
CA THR A 271 10.39 20.41 -13.08
C THR A 271 9.66 19.54 -12.05
N GLY A 272 10.09 18.30 -11.81
CA GLY A 272 9.44 17.36 -10.90
C GLY A 272 9.65 17.74 -9.42
N PHE A 273 8.57 17.79 -8.65
CA PHE A 273 8.61 18.23 -7.25
C PHE A 273 9.41 17.28 -6.33
N VAL A 274 9.43 15.97 -6.60
CA VAL A 274 10.24 15.02 -5.82
C VAL A 274 11.75 15.20 -6.11
N PRO A 275 12.23 15.19 -7.38
CA PRO A 275 13.62 15.54 -7.70
C PRO A 275 14.07 16.90 -7.17
N GLN A 276 13.23 17.94 -7.29
CA GLN A 276 13.55 19.28 -6.79
C GLN A 276 13.68 19.33 -5.27
N MET A 277 12.83 18.60 -4.53
CA MET A 277 12.95 18.49 -3.07
C MET A 277 14.26 17.79 -2.66
N TYR A 278 14.70 16.75 -3.37
CA TYR A 278 16.03 16.13 -3.09
C TYR A 278 17.19 17.09 -3.37
N ARG A 279 17.05 17.95 -4.39
CA ARG A 279 18.04 19.00 -4.72
C ARG A 279 18.10 20.11 -3.66
N ALA A 280 16.96 20.50 -3.09
CA ALA A 280 16.91 21.44 -1.97
C ALA A 280 17.62 20.88 -0.71
N LEU A 281 17.41 19.60 -0.38
CA LEU A 281 18.10 18.94 0.73
C LEU A 281 19.62 18.88 0.55
N TRP A 282 20.10 18.80 -0.69
CA TRP A 282 21.53 18.86 -0.97
C TRP A 282 22.09 20.28 -0.87
N ASN A 283 21.52 21.21 -1.63
CA ASN A 283 22.14 22.50 -1.93
C ASN A 283 21.76 23.63 -0.96
N ASN A 284 20.65 23.51 -0.22
CA ASN A 284 20.01 24.66 0.43
C ASN A 284 19.83 24.53 1.95
N MET A 285 20.57 23.65 2.65
CA MET A 285 20.43 23.50 4.11
C MET A 285 20.86 24.75 4.91
N THR A 286 21.66 25.63 4.32
CA THR A 286 22.03 26.95 4.88
C THR A 286 20.99 28.04 4.61
N ALA A 287 19.92 27.74 3.85
CA ALA A 287 18.84 28.67 3.52
C ALA A 287 17.58 28.36 4.35
N PRO A 288 17.36 29.02 5.50
CA PRO A 288 16.42 28.56 6.54
C PRO A 288 14.94 28.64 6.20
N LEU A 289 14.58 29.20 5.04
CA LEU A 289 13.20 29.33 4.55
C LEU A 289 13.01 28.63 3.19
N GLU A 290 13.97 27.81 2.74
CA GLU A 290 13.86 27.09 1.46
C GLU A 290 13.00 25.83 1.60
N LEU A 291 13.25 25.00 2.62
CA LEU A 291 12.63 23.68 2.72
C LEU A 291 11.08 23.73 2.79
N GLN A 292 10.53 24.76 3.44
CA GLN A 292 9.09 25.01 3.52
C GLN A 292 8.40 25.29 2.18
N LYS A 293 9.15 25.60 1.10
CA LYS A 293 8.61 25.72 -0.27
C LYS A 293 8.33 24.35 -0.90
N HIS A 294 9.04 23.32 -0.44
CA HIS A 294 8.96 21.95 -0.95
C HIS A 294 8.13 21.05 -0.04
N LEU A 295 8.18 21.26 1.28
CA LEU A 295 7.54 20.42 2.31
C LEU A 295 6.64 21.19 3.28
N ASP A 296 5.48 20.62 3.63
CA ASP A 296 4.64 21.07 4.75
C ASP A 296 5.32 20.62 6.06
N LEU A 297 6.18 21.48 6.62
CA LEU A 297 7.02 21.11 7.76
C LEU A 297 6.21 20.67 8.99
N GLY A 298 4.96 21.12 9.14
CA GLY A 298 4.06 20.64 10.20
C GLY A 298 3.66 19.18 10.02
N SER A 299 3.40 18.73 8.78
CA SER A 299 3.06 17.34 8.48
C SER A 299 4.25 16.42 8.75
N PHE A 300 5.45 16.88 8.39
CA PHE A 300 6.68 16.16 8.67
C PHE A 300 6.96 16.09 10.18
N ALA A 301 6.67 17.16 10.94
CA ALA A 301 6.78 17.15 12.39
C ALA A 301 5.78 16.17 13.05
N ASP A 302 4.48 16.27 12.70
CA ASP A 302 3.44 15.37 13.23
C ASP A 302 3.70 13.89 12.87
N TYR A 303 4.13 13.62 11.61
CA TYR A 303 4.49 12.27 11.15
C TYR A 303 5.73 11.73 11.86
N LEU A 304 6.77 12.55 12.02
CA LEU A 304 8.00 12.16 12.72
C LEU A 304 7.70 11.81 14.17
N LEU A 305 6.99 12.68 14.90
CA LEU A 305 6.65 12.46 16.31
C LEU A 305 5.81 11.20 16.53
N HIS A 306 4.79 11.00 15.69
CA HIS A 306 3.98 9.79 15.72
C HIS A 306 4.81 8.52 15.48
N THR A 307 5.68 8.56 14.46
CA THR A 307 6.55 7.44 14.09
C THR A 307 7.58 7.14 15.20
N GLU A 308 8.23 8.15 15.77
CA GLU A 308 9.19 8.01 16.87
C GLU A 308 8.55 7.48 18.15
N MET A 309 7.33 7.92 18.49
CA MET A 309 6.59 7.41 19.65
C MET A 309 6.10 5.97 19.43
N SER A 310 5.85 5.57 18.18
CA SER A 310 5.35 4.24 17.85
C SER A 310 6.40 3.13 18.00
N LEU A 311 7.69 3.44 17.87
CA LEU A 311 8.77 2.45 17.72
C LEU A 311 8.50 1.42 16.58
N ASN A 312 7.78 1.78 15.52
CA ASN A 312 7.43 0.86 14.44
C ASN A 312 8.70 0.32 13.74
N VAL A 313 8.76 -1.00 13.54
CA VAL A 313 9.85 -1.70 12.83
C VAL A 313 10.02 -1.22 11.40
N ASP A 314 8.93 -0.81 10.76
CA ASP A 314 8.87 -0.42 9.34
C ASP A 314 8.94 1.09 9.12
N ALA A 315 9.09 1.87 10.20
CA ALA A 315 9.18 3.33 10.22
C ALA A 315 10.03 3.89 9.06
N TYR A 316 9.51 4.96 8.44
CA TYR A 316 10.15 5.73 7.37
C TYR A 316 10.46 4.99 6.06
N ARG A 317 10.26 3.67 5.98
CA ARG A 317 10.70 2.79 4.87
C ARG A 317 9.56 2.04 4.17
N ARG A 318 8.52 1.71 4.93
CA ARG A 318 7.32 0.99 4.47
C ARG A 318 6.09 1.66 5.06
N SER A 319 4.92 1.43 4.44
CA SER A 319 3.65 2.05 4.80
C SER A 319 3.74 3.57 5.05
N THR A 320 4.69 4.23 4.38
CA THR A 320 5.02 5.64 4.57
C THR A 320 4.44 6.41 3.39
N PHE A 321 3.37 7.14 3.63
CA PHE A 321 2.61 7.84 2.59
C PHE A 321 3.01 9.31 2.50
N PHE A 322 2.91 9.86 1.30
CA PHE A 322 3.09 11.27 1.01
C PHE A 322 2.07 11.73 -0.03
N PHE A 323 1.74 13.01 -0.02
CA PHE A 323 0.93 13.63 -1.07
C PHE A 323 1.35 15.06 -1.34
N LYS A 324 1.03 15.56 -2.54
CA LYS A 324 1.20 16.95 -2.92
C LYS A 324 -0.08 17.44 -3.57
N ASP A 325 -0.72 18.43 -2.94
CA ASP A 325 -1.87 19.11 -3.53
C ASP A 325 -1.44 20.22 -4.49
N ARG A 326 -2.37 20.67 -5.34
CA ARG A 326 -2.15 21.75 -6.31
C ARG A 326 -1.65 23.01 -5.61
N ASP A 327 -0.56 23.57 -6.12
CA ASP A 327 0.12 24.78 -5.63
C ASP A 327 0.61 24.73 -4.17
N GLN A 328 0.64 23.55 -3.54
CA GLN A 328 1.00 23.37 -2.13
C GLN A 328 2.21 22.45 -1.91
N PRO A 329 2.95 22.60 -0.80
CA PRO A 329 4.06 21.72 -0.46
C PRO A 329 3.68 20.22 -0.31
N ILE A 330 4.68 19.35 -0.42
CA ILE A 330 4.53 17.92 -0.15
C ILE A 330 4.22 17.73 1.34
N ASN A 331 3.20 16.93 1.65
CA ASN A 331 2.80 16.56 2.99
C ASN A 331 3.20 15.09 3.29
N ALA A 332 3.55 14.81 4.54
CA ALA A 332 3.72 13.45 5.05
C ALA A 332 2.41 12.89 5.64
N GLY A 333 2.21 11.58 5.47
CA GLY A 333 1.01 10.84 5.85
C GLY A 333 -0.03 10.69 4.73
N PRO A 334 -1.23 10.17 5.03
CA PRO A 334 -1.67 9.69 6.35
C PRO A 334 -0.86 8.48 6.83
N VAL A 335 -0.77 8.29 8.16
CA VAL A 335 -0.10 7.12 8.75
C VAL A 335 -0.85 5.82 8.46
N TRP A 336 -0.12 4.70 8.40
CA TRP A 336 -0.66 3.38 8.06
C TRP A 336 0.18 2.22 8.67
N ASP A 337 -0.46 1.06 8.85
CA ASP A 337 0.09 -0.23 9.32
C ASP A 337 1.04 -0.17 10.54
N LEU A 338 0.43 -0.02 11.73
CA LEU A 338 1.13 0.08 13.03
C LEU A 338 0.82 -1.11 13.96
N ASN A 339 0.59 -2.30 13.41
CA ASN A 339 0.44 -3.54 14.18
C ASN A 339 1.76 -3.98 14.86
N LEU A 340 2.91 -3.67 14.27
CA LEU A 340 4.28 -3.95 14.77
C LEU A 340 4.91 -2.71 15.43
N ALA A 341 4.12 -2.05 16.28
CA ALA A 341 4.46 -0.84 17.02
C ALA A 341 4.00 -0.93 18.48
N TYR A 342 4.29 0.10 19.29
CA TYR A 342 3.83 0.28 20.68
C TYR A 342 4.02 -1.00 21.52
N GLY A 343 5.28 -1.36 21.79
CA GLY A 343 5.63 -2.57 22.53
C GLY A 343 5.66 -3.87 21.72
N ASN A 344 5.26 -3.84 20.44
CA ASN A 344 5.32 -5.00 19.54
C ASN A 344 6.43 -4.85 18.49
N GLY A 345 6.85 -5.98 17.90
CA GLY A 345 7.90 -6.02 16.90
C GLY A 345 9.33 -5.86 17.45
N ALA A 346 10.32 -5.95 16.56
CA ALA A 346 11.74 -5.99 16.88
C ALA A 346 12.33 -4.69 17.48
N ARG A 347 11.60 -3.57 17.42
CA ARG A 347 12.04 -2.25 17.94
C ARG A 347 11.43 -1.87 19.29
N ARG A 348 10.63 -2.74 19.92
CA ARG A 348 9.92 -2.44 21.18
C ARG A 348 10.84 -1.97 22.33
N ASP A 349 12.08 -2.44 22.37
CA ASP A 349 13.08 -2.16 23.40
C ASP A 349 14.13 -1.10 22.95
N PHE A 350 13.89 -0.40 21.82
CA PHE A 350 14.85 0.52 21.22
C PHE A 350 14.94 1.86 21.98
N LYS A 351 16.16 2.24 22.39
CA LYS A 351 16.41 3.37 23.33
C LYS A 351 17.09 4.58 22.69
N ASP A 352 16.83 4.81 21.41
CA ASP A 352 17.34 5.95 20.65
C ASP A 352 16.23 6.51 19.71
N TRP A 353 16.55 7.55 18.96
CA TRP A 353 15.76 8.06 17.85
C TRP A 353 15.90 7.14 16.62
N ILE A 354 14.81 6.93 15.88
CA ILE A 354 14.77 6.05 14.71
C ILE A 354 15.21 6.80 13.44
N TYR A 355 14.83 8.07 13.29
CA TYR A 355 15.11 8.90 12.11
C TYR A 355 16.59 8.97 11.66
N PRO A 356 17.63 8.90 12.54
CA PRO A 356 19.02 8.96 12.11
C PRO A 356 19.46 7.77 11.24
N GLN A 357 18.70 6.67 11.22
CA GLN A 357 18.94 5.51 10.37
C GLN A 357 18.50 5.74 8.90
N TYR A 358 17.82 6.85 8.62
CA TYR A 358 17.20 7.15 7.33
C TYR A 358 17.69 8.49 6.79
N THR A 359 18.59 8.47 5.81
CA THR A 359 19.29 9.67 5.31
C THR A 359 18.38 10.86 5.00
N TYR A 360 17.21 10.62 4.41
CA TYR A 360 16.18 11.63 4.18
C TYR A 360 15.73 12.33 5.47
N TRP A 361 15.21 11.57 6.44
CA TRP A 361 14.69 12.11 7.71
C TRP A 361 15.80 12.66 8.62
N LYS A 362 16.98 12.03 8.60
CA LYS A 362 18.22 12.53 9.20
C LYS A 362 18.57 13.93 8.68
N ARG A 363 18.60 14.12 7.36
CA ARG A 363 18.89 15.40 6.72
C ARG A 363 17.82 16.44 7.03
N LEU A 364 16.54 16.05 7.02
CA LEU A 364 15.43 16.93 7.39
C LEU A 364 15.58 17.49 8.81
N MET A 365 15.97 16.66 9.78
CA MET A 365 16.20 17.09 11.16
C MET A 365 17.44 17.98 11.36
N CYS A 366 18.28 18.13 10.34
CA CYS A 366 19.35 19.14 10.31
C CYS A 366 18.85 20.55 9.94
N HIS A 367 17.58 20.71 9.52
CA HIS A 367 16.98 21.99 9.21
C HIS A 367 16.37 22.64 10.47
N SER A 368 16.77 23.88 10.80
CA SER A 368 16.42 24.50 12.08
C SER A 368 14.92 24.73 12.29
N GLN A 369 14.17 25.08 11.23
CA GLN A 369 12.71 25.15 11.34
C GLN A 369 12.09 23.80 11.73
N LEU A 370 12.51 22.69 11.12
CA LEU A 370 11.87 21.40 11.39
C LEU A 370 12.19 20.89 12.80
N ALA A 371 13.46 20.99 13.22
CA ALA A 371 13.85 20.66 14.58
C ALA A 371 13.05 21.48 15.62
N SER A 372 12.90 22.79 15.38
CA SER A 372 12.09 23.68 16.22
C SER A 372 10.61 23.27 16.26
N LEU A 373 10.03 22.95 15.11
CA LEU A 373 8.64 22.51 15.00
C LEU A 373 8.40 21.17 15.70
N VAL A 374 9.31 20.21 15.56
CA VAL A 374 9.25 18.90 16.25
C VAL A 374 9.28 19.09 17.78
N ILE A 375 10.18 19.93 18.30
CA ILE A 375 10.28 20.19 19.75
C ILE A 375 9.02 20.91 20.27
N GLN A 376 8.63 22.01 19.62
CA GLN A 376 7.44 22.78 20.00
C GLN A 376 6.20 21.89 19.99
N ARG A 377 5.99 21.14 18.91
CA ARG A 377 4.79 20.34 18.69
C ARG A 377 4.67 19.19 19.65
N TRP A 378 5.77 18.50 19.96
CA TRP A 378 5.77 17.45 20.99
C TRP A 378 5.34 18.00 22.35
N LYS A 379 5.95 19.09 22.81
CA LYS A 379 5.58 19.71 24.10
C LYS A 379 4.14 20.24 24.11
N THR A 380 3.62 20.75 22.99
CA THR A 380 2.19 21.12 22.89
C THR A 380 1.30 19.89 23.00
N LEU A 381 1.52 18.84 22.21
CA LEU A 381 0.75 17.58 22.24
C LEU A 381 0.78 16.91 23.63
N ARG A 382 1.91 17.00 24.33
CA ARG A 382 2.09 16.48 25.71
C ARG A 382 1.56 17.40 26.81
N GLY A 383 1.14 18.63 26.48
CA GLY A 383 0.55 19.58 27.43
C GLY A 383 1.56 20.29 28.33
N THR A 384 2.81 20.42 27.90
CA THR A 384 3.90 21.03 28.67
C THR A 384 4.38 22.38 28.14
N ASN A 385 4.00 22.77 26.91
CA ASN A 385 4.33 24.08 26.34
C ASN A 385 3.26 25.14 26.67
N THR A 386 3.37 25.81 27.81
CA THR A 386 2.37 26.80 28.26
C THR A 386 2.19 27.99 27.32
N HIS A 387 3.18 28.30 26.47
CA HIS A 387 3.06 29.28 25.38
C HIS A 387 2.07 28.87 24.27
N LYS A 388 1.56 27.63 24.31
CA LYS A 388 0.58 27.03 23.38
C LYS A 388 -0.63 26.44 24.12
N ALA A 389 -0.93 26.92 25.32
CA ALA A 389 -2.08 26.44 26.11
C ALA A 389 -3.44 26.60 25.40
N ASP A 390 -3.57 27.62 24.53
CA ASP A 390 -4.77 27.87 23.70
C ASP A 390 -4.79 27.06 22.38
N ASP A 391 -3.79 26.23 22.10
CA ASP A 391 -3.77 25.38 20.90
C ASP A 391 -4.78 24.22 21.05
N PRO A 392 -5.67 23.97 20.08
CA PRO A 392 -6.65 22.88 20.15
C PRO A 392 -6.08 21.47 20.36
N VAL A 393 -4.78 21.25 20.12
CA VAL A 393 -4.11 19.96 20.38
C VAL A 393 -3.33 19.93 21.71
N PHE A 394 -3.43 20.97 22.54
CA PHE A 394 -2.70 21.02 23.81
C PHE A 394 -3.09 19.85 24.73
N GLY A 395 -2.11 19.02 25.10
CA GLY A 395 -2.29 17.91 26.03
C GLY A 395 -2.99 16.66 25.49
N VAL A 396 -3.39 16.61 24.21
CA VAL A 396 -4.15 15.46 23.65
C VAL A 396 -3.37 14.14 23.64
N TRP A 397 -2.04 14.18 23.77
CA TRP A 397 -1.15 13.01 23.93
C TRP A 397 -0.58 12.91 25.35
N ASN A 398 -1.13 13.60 26.35
CA ASN A 398 -0.70 13.42 27.74
C ASN A 398 -1.01 12.00 28.25
N ASP A 399 -0.38 11.60 29.36
CA ASP A 399 -0.47 10.23 29.88
C ASP A 399 -1.92 9.82 30.21
N GLU A 400 -2.72 10.76 30.72
CA GLU A 400 -4.13 10.57 31.06
C GLU A 400 -4.98 10.32 29.81
N SER A 401 -4.80 11.13 28.75
CA SER A 401 -5.54 11.00 27.49
C SER A 401 -5.26 9.66 26.81
N ILE A 402 -3.98 9.25 26.77
CA ILE A 402 -3.57 7.96 26.20
C ILE A 402 -4.13 6.79 27.02
N ALA A 403 -4.05 6.85 28.36
CA ALA A 403 -4.59 5.82 29.24
C ALA A 403 -6.11 5.71 29.12
N ALA A 404 -6.83 6.84 29.18
CA ALA A 404 -8.29 6.90 29.07
C ALA A 404 -8.79 6.36 27.71
N PHE A 405 -8.10 6.68 26.61
CA PHE A 405 -8.39 6.09 25.30
C PHE A 405 -8.21 4.56 25.32
N LEU A 406 -7.09 4.07 25.83
CA LEU A 406 -6.81 2.62 25.89
C LEU A 406 -7.81 1.88 26.79
N ASP A 407 -8.19 2.43 27.94
CA ASP A 407 -9.23 1.87 28.82
C ASP A 407 -10.59 1.82 28.13
N ALA A 408 -11.02 2.93 27.50
CA ALA A 408 -12.29 3.00 26.79
C ALA A 408 -12.37 2.01 25.62
N SER A 409 -11.30 1.89 24.83
CA SER A 409 -11.25 0.99 23.67
C SER A 409 -11.05 -0.49 24.05
N ALA A 410 -10.35 -0.78 25.15
CA ALA A 410 -10.18 -2.15 25.65
C ALA A 410 -11.46 -2.72 26.28
N ALA A 411 -12.29 -1.89 26.91
CA ALA A 411 -13.41 -2.36 27.72
C ALA A 411 -14.47 -3.20 26.97
N PRO A 412 -14.94 -2.85 25.74
CA PRO A 412 -15.86 -3.70 24.97
C PRO A 412 -15.22 -5.03 24.56
N VAL A 413 -13.94 -5.01 24.17
CA VAL A 413 -13.17 -6.22 23.81
C VAL A 413 -13.04 -7.12 25.04
N HIS A 414 -12.66 -6.58 26.20
CA HIS A 414 -12.54 -7.35 27.44
C HIS A 414 -13.87 -7.98 27.88
N ARG A 415 -14.99 -7.23 27.81
CA ARG A 415 -16.33 -7.77 28.11
C ARG A 415 -16.80 -8.85 27.13
N GLN A 416 -16.34 -8.80 25.88
CA GLN A 416 -16.57 -9.89 24.93
C GLN A 416 -15.69 -11.11 25.26
N LEU A 417 -14.38 -10.91 25.47
CA LEU A 417 -13.46 -12.01 25.75
C LEU A 417 -13.76 -12.74 27.07
N SER A 418 -14.41 -12.08 28.05
CA SER A 418 -14.90 -12.77 29.27
C SER A 418 -16.01 -13.80 29.00
N LYS A 419 -16.63 -13.78 27.81
CA LYS A 419 -17.63 -14.75 27.33
C LYS A 419 -17.01 -15.87 26.47
N CYS A 420 -15.72 -15.80 26.17
CA CYS A 420 -14.99 -16.83 25.43
C CYS A 420 -14.99 -18.16 26.20
N LYS A 421 -15.35 -19.26 25.52
CA LYS A 421 -15.38 -20.59 26.13
C LYS A 421 -14.02 -21.29 26.01
N GLY A 422 -13.73 -22.17 26.98
CA GLY A 422 -12.48 -22.94 27.01
C GLY A 422 -11.29 -22.23 27.66
N GLY A 423 -11.47 -20.99 28.14
CA GLY A 423 -10.48 -20.25 28.92
C GLY A 423 -9.36 -19.58 28.10
N ASP A 424 -9.07 -20.07 26.89
CA ASP A 424 -8.09 -19.45 26.00
C ASP A 424 -8.76 -18.43 25.04
N TRP A 425 -8.67 -17.16 25.43
CA TRP A 425 -9.22 -15.99 24.71
C TRP A 425 -8.71 -15.82 23.28
N ARG A 426 -7.68 -16.56 22.87
CA ARG A 426 -6.95 -16.39 21.61
C ARG A 426 -7.45 -17.30 20.48
N THR A 427 -8.23 -18.31 20.84
CA THR A 427 -8.76 -19.36 19.94
C THR A 427 -9.79 -18.84 18.93
N ASP A 428 -10.17 -19.70 17.99
CA ASP A 428 -11.24 -19.52 16.97
C ASP A 428 -12.66 -19.80 17.50
N VAL A 429 -12.81 -20.02 18.81
CA VAL A 429 -14.11 -20.24 19.45
C VAL A 429 -14.92 -18.93 19.49
N VAL A 430 -16.24 -19.06 19.38
CA VAL A 430 -17.20 -17.95 19.50
C VAL A 430 -16.93 -17.10 20.75
N GLN A 431 -17.01 -15.77 20.58
CA GLN A 431 -16.62 -14.70 21.54
C GLN A 431 -15.11 -14.47 21.70
N CYS A 432 -14.22 -15.36 21.25
CA CYS A 432 -12.77 -15.23 21.41
C CYS A 432 -12.12 -14.34 20.33
N ALA A 433 -10.87 -13.89 20.52
CA ALA A 433 -10.24 -12.88 19.67
C ALA A 433 -9.81 -13.40 18.30
N VAL A 434 -9.35 -14.66 18.22
CA VAL A 434 -8.65 -15.25 17.07
C VAL A 434 -7.34 -14.49 16.79
N VAL A 435 -6.30 -14.83 17.55
CA VAL A 435 -4.93 -14.27 17.44
C VAL A 435 -3.90 -15.39 17.54
N ASP A 436 -2.62 -15.08 17.31
CA ASP A 436 -1.56 -16.09 17.34
C ASP A 436 -1.38 -16.73 18.72
N LEU A 437 -1.54 -18.06 18.77
CA LEU A 437 -1.44 -18.86 20.00
C LEU A 437 0.00 -18.94 20.55
N GLN A 438 1.02 -18.69 19.72
CA GLN A 438 2.42 -18.82 20.10
C GLN A 438 2.98 -17.55 20.76
N THR A 439 2.68 -16.38 20.19
CA THR A 439 3.24 -15.09 20.62
C THR A 439 2.33 -14.34 21.61
N CYS A 440 1.01 -14.45 21.50
CA CYS A 440 0.08 -13.76 22.39
C CYS A 440 -0.12 -14.47 23.73
N ASN A 441 0.96 -14.71 24.49
CA ASN A 441 0.84 -15.36 25.81
C ASN A 441 0.25 -14.42 26.87
N GLY A 442 -0.21 -14.96 28.00
CA GLY A 442 -0.84 -14.20 29.08
C GLY A 442 -2.32 -13.88 28.85
N THR A 443 -2.89 -13.11 29.77
CA THR A 443 -4.27 -12.61 29.70
C THR A 443 -4.37 -11.39 28.79
N TYR A 444 -5.57 -11.14 28.26
CA TYR A 444 -5.84 -9.92 27.48
C TYR A 444 -5.52 -8.63 28.26
N ALA A 445 -5.84 -8.61 29.56
CA ALA A 445 -5.59 -7.44 30.42
C ALA A 445 -4.10 -7.12 30.57
N GLU A 446 -3.25 -8.13 30.77
CA GLU A 446 -1.79 -7.96 30.79
C GLU A 446 -1.28 -7.38 29.47
N ARG A 447 -1.73 -7.92 28.33
CA ARG A 447 -1.34 -7.41 26.99
C ARG A 447 -1.74 -5.96 26.75
N VAL A 448 -2.88 -5.51 27.30
CA VAL A 448 -3.30 -4.10 27.28
C VAL A 448 -2.45 -3.23 28.22
N SER A 449 -2.05 -3.76 29.39
CA SER A 449 -1.07 -3.07 30.26
C SER A 449 0.27 -2.89 29.55
N ASP A 450 0.82 -3.96 28.95
CA ASP A 450 2.10 -3.89 28.24
C ASP A 450 2.09 -2.85 27.11
N LEU A 451 0.97 -2.73 26.38
CA LEU A 451 0.77 -1.69 25.37
C LEU A 451 0.81 -0.28 25.98
N ARG A 452 0.06 -0.06 27.07
CA ARG A 452 0.01 1.21 27.81
C ARG A 452 1.38 1.59 28.32
N ASP A 453 2.04 0.67 29.03
CA ASP A 453 3.36 0.89 29.61
C ASP A 453 4.39 1.16 28.51
N SER A 454 4.34 0.45 27.38
CA SER A 454 5.24 0.69 26.24
C SER A 454 5.08 2.10 25.64
N VAL A 455 3.84 2.55 25.38
CA VAL A 455 3.62 3.89 24.78
C VAL A 455 3.94 5.00 25.77
N LEU A 456 3.55 4.87 27.04
CA LEU A 456 3.82 5.89 28.05
C LEU A 456 5.32 5.97 28.40
N ASN A 457 6.03 4.84 28.47
CA ASN A 457 7.48 4.86 28.71
C ASN A 457 8.25 5.44 27.52
N ARG A 458 7.83 5.18 26.26
CA ARG A 458 8.43 5.87 25.10
C ARG A 458 8.12 7.36 25.09
N ALA A 459 6.89 7.77 25.43
CA ALA A 459 6.54 9.19 25.52
C ALA A 459 7.38 9.92 26.57
N ARG A 460 7.51 9.36 27.78
CA ARG A 460 8.38 9.93 28.85
C ARG A 460 9.85 9.96 28.45
N TRP A 461 10.35 8.92 27.76
CA TRP A 461 11.71 8.92 27.20
C TRP A 461 11.92 10.04 26.18
N MET A 462 10.90 10.37 25.38
CA MET A 462 10.92 11.51 24.45
C MET A 462 10.82 12.84 25.20
N ASP A 463 9.98 12.97 26.23
CA ASP A 463 9.87 14.18 27.06
C ASP A 463 11.23 14.61 27.64
N GLU A 464 12.02 13.66 28.16
CA GLU A 464 13.37 13.88 28.68
C GLU A 464 14.42 14.28 27.63
N ARG A 465 14.16 14.04 26.33
CA ARG A 465 15.16 14.10 25.25
C ARG A 465 14.80 15.01 24.09
N ILE A 466 13.57 15.52 24.03
CA ILE A 466 13.08 16.25 22.86
C ILE A 466 13.96 17.46 22.53
N GLU A 467 14.41 18.22 23.52
CA GLU A 467 15.28 19.41 23.30
C GLU A 467 16.68 19.04 22.81
N GLN A 468 17.15 17.81 23.05
CA GLN A 468 18.44 17.29 22.56
C GLN A 468 18.42 17.04 21.03
N LEU A 469 17.27 17.25 20.38
CA LEU A 469 17.19 17.34 18.92
C LEU A 469 17.86 18.61 18.40
N TYR A 470 17.97 19.68 19.19
CA TYR A 470 18.90 20.78 18.91
C TYR A 470 20.34 20.35 19.24
N LYS A 471 21.25 20.54 18.28
CA LYS A 471 22.64 20.07 18.35
C LYS A 471 23.54 20.78 17.34
N SER A 472 24.85 20.66 17.54
CA SER A 472 25.85 20.94 16.50
C SER A 472 25.71 19.94 15.34
N LEU A 473 26.02 20.40 14.13
CA LEU A 473 25.96 19.61 12.92
C LEU A 473 27.35 19.41 12.31
N ASP A 474 27.50 18.25 11.68
CA ASP A 474 28.70 17.81 10.99
C ASP A 474 28.35 16.82 9.87
N ALA A 475 29.38 16.25 9.24
CA ALA A 475 29.20 15.29 8.17
C ALA A 475 28.54 13.97 8.64
N GLU A 476 28.78 13.54 9.88
CA GLU A 476 28.24 12.29 10.41
C GLU A 476 26.76 12.43 10.76
N THR A 477 26.38 13.55 11.37
CA THR A 477 25.00 13.87 11.78
C THR A 477 24.09 14.25 10.61
N CYS A 478 24.63 14.79 9.51
CA CYS A 478 23.85 15.33 8.39
C CYS A 478 24.25 14.82 6.99
N SER A 479 24.95 13.67 6.92
CA SER A 479 25.37 12.98 5.67
C SER A 479 26.43 13.67 4.80
N GLY A 480 27.10 14.71 5.29
CA GLY A 480 28.36 15.22 4.70
C GLY A 480 28.29 15.82 3.28
N VAL A 481 27.11 15.91 2.68
CA VAL A 481 26.88 16.49 1.35
C VAL A 481 26.42 17.94 1.43
N GLY A 482 26.80 18.77 0.46
CA GLY A 482 26.46 20.19 0.42
C GLY A 482 27.02 21.02 1.58
N GLU A 483 26.63 22.29 1.65
CA GLU A 483 26.92 23.14 2.81
C GLU A 483 25.90 22.88 3.94
N LEU A 484 26.35 23.06 5.18
CA LEU A 484 25.55 22.84 6.39
C LEU A 484 25.64 24.05 7.32
N PRO A 485 24.55 24.42 8.02
CA PRO A 485 24.64 25.30 9.17
C PRO A 485 25.44 24.62 10.28
N LYS A 486 25.98 25.39 11.24
CA LYS A 486 26.74 24.81 12.37
C LYS A 486 25.83 24.13 13.39
N PHE A 487 24.58 24.58 13.51
CA PHE A 487 23.57 24.07 14.43
C PHE A 487 22.19 24.03 13.76
N ASN A 488 21.32 23.10 14.16
CA ASN A 488 19.94 22.98 13.67
C ASN A 488 18.92 23.71 14.58
N CYS A 489 19.27 24.86 15.14
CA CYS A 489 18.46 25.51 16.17
C CYS A 489 18.20 27.00 15.89
N GLY A 490 19.25 27.80 15.62
CA GLY A 490 19.13 29.15 15.12
C GLY A 490 18.65 29.16 13.66
N LEU A 491 17.86 30.16 13.29
CA LEU A 491 17.47 30.36 11.89
C LEU A 491 18.67 30.75 11.02
N ASP A 492 19.70 31.37 11.58
CA ASP A 492 20.96 31.69 10.90
C ASP A 492 21.97 30.52 10.91
N GLY A 493 21.64 29.40 11.56
CA GLY A 493 22.49 28.24 11.70
C GLY A 493 23.59 28.34 12.77
N ASN A 494 23.55 29.36 13.64
CA ASN A 494 24.41 29.48 14.82
C ASN A 494 23.69 28.97 16.09
N ASP A 495 24.43 28.87 17.20
CA ASP A 495 23.88 28.53 18.51
C ASP A 495 23.19 29.75 19.14
N ASP A 496 23.93 30.84 19.36
CA ASP A 496 23.47 32.08 20.01
C ASP A 496 22.76 31.87 21.37
N GLY A 497 22.93 30.69 21.98
CA GLY A 497 22.29 30.27 23.23
C GLY A 497 21.13 29.28 23.06
N CYS A 498 20.81 28.84 21.83
CA CYS A 498 19.75 27.89 21.53
C CYS A 498 19.89 26.55 22.29
N LEU A 499 21.12 26.07 22.49
CA LEU A 499 21.38 24.79 23.16
C LEU A 499 21.19 24.91 24.68
N SER A 500 21.31 26.14 25.21
CA SER A 500 21.13 26.46 26.63
C SER A 500 19.72 26.94 26.98
N ASN A 501 18.93 27.38 25.99
CA ASN A 501 17.60 27.95 26.16
C ASN A 501 16.73 27.58 24.94
N ALA A 502 16.45 26.29 24.78
CA ALA A 502 15.68 25.78 23.64
C ALA A 502 14.29 26.41 23.53
N GLU A 503 13.64 26.72 24.66
CA GLU A 503 12.28 27.28 24.73
C GLU A 503 12.11 28.59 23.97
N LYS A 504 13.05 29.52 24.11
CA LYS A 504 13.04 30.77 23.36
C LYS A 504 13.04 30.54 21.83
N TYR A 505 13.73 29.50 21.36
CA TYR A 505 13.94 29.24 19.93
C TYR A 505 12.79 28.43 19.34
N TYR A 506 12.37 27.35 19.99
CA TYR A 506 11.27 26.54 19.45
C TYR A 506 9.95 27.32 19.47
N ASN A 507 9.70 28.20 20.44
CA ASN A 507 8.48 29.03 20.47
C ASN A 507 8.51 30.22 19.51
N ALA A 508 9.68 30.62 19.00
CA ALA A 508 9.79 31.66 17.98
C ALA A 508 9.37 31.19 16.57
N VAL A 509 9.35 29.87 16.31
CA VAL A 509 8.93 29.31 15.02
C VAL A 509 7.41 29.06 15.03
N PRO A 510 6.60 29.68 14.15
CA PRO A 510 5.18 29.43 14.10
C PRO A 510 4.88 28.03 13.53
N PHE A 511 4.04 27.24 14.21
CA PHE A 511 3.56 25.98 13.66
C PHE A 511 2.63 26.25 12.47
N PRO A 512 2.88 25.67 11.28
CA PRO A 512 2.05 25.92 10.11
C PRO A 512 0.66 25.29 10.30
N PRO A 513 -0.43 25.95 9.85
CA PRO A 513 -1.76 25.37 9.92
C PRO A 513 -1.84 24.10 9.07
N VAL A 514 -2.74 23.19 9.43
CA VAL A 514 -3.07 22.06 8.55
C VAL A 514 -3.55 22.60 7.20
N ARG A 515 -2.99 22.06 6.11
CA ARG A 515 -3.37 22.37 4.73
C ARG A 515 -4.89 22.46 4.57
N LYS A 516 -5.33 23.47 3.79
CA LYS A 516 -6.69 23.53 3.25
C LYS A 516 -6.71 22.93 1.84
N PRO A 517 -7.72 22.13 1.46
CA PRO A 517 -7.88 21.65 0.09
C PRO A 517 -7.86 22.79 -0.93
N TYR A 518 -7.26 22.55 -2.09
CA TYR A 518 -7.30 23.46 -3.23
C TYR A 518 -8.74 23.82 -3.62
N THR A 519 -8.99 25.12 -3.84
CA THR A 519 -10.33 25.68 -4.14
C THR A 519 -10.42 26.34 -5.52
N GLY A 520 -9.41 26.14 -6.38
CA GLY A 520 -9.46 26.60 -7.77
C GLY A 520 -10.18 25.59 -8.69
N PRO A 521 -10.13 25.81 -10.01
CA PRO A 521 -10.83 24.98 -10.98
C PRO A 521 -10.49 23.48 -10.90
N SER A 522 -11.52 22.65 -10.91
CA SER A 522 -11.43 21.20 -11.09
C SER A 522 -10.98 20.83 -12.50
N CYS A 523 -10.52 19.59 -12.71
CA CYS A 523 -10.19 19.12 -14.07
C CYS A 523 -11.39 19.16 -15.03
N GLU A 524 -12.62 18.99 -14.56
CA GLU A 524 -13.84 19.12 -15.37
C GLU A 524 -14.07 20.58 -15.83
N GLU A 525 -13.86 21.56 -14.94
CA GLU A 525 -13.92 22.99 -15.26
C GLU A 525 -12.77 23.44 -16.19
N ILE A 526 -11.55 22.92 -16.01
CA ILE A 526 -10.41 23.23 -16.89
C ILE A 526 -10.62 22.70 -18.31
N VAL A 527 -11.21 21.51 -18.45
CA VAL A 527 -11.50 20.90 -19.76
C VAL A 527 -12.66 21.61 -20.46
N SER A 528 -13.67 22.08 -19.72
CA SER A 528 -14.85 22.76 -20.28
C SER A 528 -14.62 24.26 -20.57
N SER A 529 -13.95 25.00 -19.68
CA SER A 529 -13.71 26.45 -19.86
C SER A 529 -12.86 26.75 -21.09
N ASN A 530 -11.84 25.93 -21.37
CA ASN A 530 -10.98 26.07 -22.55
C ASN A 530 -11.70 25.74 -23.87
N ALA A 531 -12.87 25.07 -23.85
CA ALA A 531 -13.69 24.86 -25.04
C ALA A 531 -14.51 26.11 -25.41
N ALA A 532 -14.87 26.95 -24.43
CA ALA A 532 -15.67 28.16 -24.65
C ALA A 532 -14.86 29.39 -25.10
N ALA A 533 -13.53 29.35 -25.01
CA ALA A 533 -12.64 30.46 -25.39
C ALA A 533 -12.30 30.49 -26.90
N ALA A 534 -12.68 29.47 -27.67
CA ALA A 534 -12.48 29.41 -29.11
C ALA A 534 -13.70 29.96 -29.87
N ASN A 535 -13.51 31.03 -30.63
CA ASN A 535 -14.56 31.64 -31.43
C ASN A 535 -15.02 30.72 -32.57
N GLY A 536 -16.13 30.01 -32.39
CA GLY A 536 -17.01 29.55 -33.48
C GLY A 536 -16.53 28.41 -34.38
N GLU A 537 -15.32 27.89 -34.23
CA GLU A 537 -14.86 26.68 -34.93
C GLU A 537 -14.48 25.58 -33.92
N GLU A 538 -15.35 24.57 -33.78
CA GLU A 538 -15.09 23.38 -32.97
C GLU A 538 -13.94 22.56 -33.56
N THR A 539 -12.73 22.75 -33.02
CA THR A 539 -11.86 21.59 -32.73
C THR A 539 -11.31 21.73 -31.32
N ALA A 540 -11.79 20.89 -30.40
CA ALA A 540 -11.16 20.72 -29.11
C ALA A 540 -9.78 20.10 -29.35
N ALA A 541 -8.74 20.94 -29.51
CA ALA A 541 -7.44 20.58 -30.09
C ALA A 541 -7.00 19.16 -29.69
N GLU A 542 -6.81 18.29 -30.69
CA GLU A 542 -6.71 16.85 -30.43
C GLU A 542 -5.47 16.57 -29.57
N MET A 543 -5.68 15.86 -28.45
CA MET A 543 -4.58 15.48 -27.57
C MET A 543 -3.56 14.65 -28.35
N THR A 544 -2.29 15.00 -28.29
CA THR A 544 -1.22 14.18 -28.91
C THR A 544 -1.09 12.82 -28.20
N PRO A 545 -0.48 11.78 -28.81
CA PRO A 545 -0.23 10.51 -28.14
C PRO A 545 0.55 10.64 -26.81
N TYR A 546 1.41 11.66 -26.69
CA TYR A 546 2.13 12.04 -25.46
C TYR A 546 1.20 12.53 -24.34
N GLN A 547 0.10 13.18 -24.72
CA GLN A 547 -0.92 13.74 -23.83
C GLN A 547 -2.07 12.76 -23.53
N LYS A 548 -2.37 11.78 -24.40
CA LYS A 548 -3.42 10.78 -24.15
C LYS A 548 -3.03 9.84 -22.99
N ALA A 549 -4.03 9.44 -22.20
CA ALA A 549 -3.86 8.47 -21.13
C ALA A 549 -3.32 7.13 -21.69
N SER A 550 -2.32 6.56 -21.04
CA SER A 550 -1.54 5.43 -21.57
C SER A 550 -0.90 4.61 -20.46
N VAL A 551 -0.85 3.28 -20.65
CA VAL A 551 -0.12 2.37 -19.77
C VAL A 551 1.36 2.39 -20.16
N ASP A 552 2.22 2.72 -19.20
CA ASP A 552 3.66 2.61 -19.34
C ASP A 552 4.20 1.43 -18.54
N TYR A 553 4.80 0.49 -19.26
CA TYR A 553 5.37 -0.73 -18.69
C TYR A 553 6.72 -0.51 -17.99
N CYS A 554 7.35 0.66 -18.18
CA CYS A 554 8.46 1.14 -17.34
C CYS A 554 8.01 1.63 -15.96
N TRP A 555 6.73 1.95 -15.80
CA TRP A 555 6.15 2.31 -14.50
C TRP A 555 5.37 1.17 -13.85
N LYS A 556 4.90 0.20 -14.64
CA LYS A 556 4.14 -0.94 -14.14
C LYS A 556 5.08 -2.03 -13.60
N SER A 557 5.15 -2.14 -12.29
CA SER A 557 6.06 -3.06 -11.60
C SER A 557 5.75 -4.54 -11.88
N ALA A 558 6.80 -5.33 -12.07
CA ALA A 558 6.79 -6.79 -12.02
C ALA A 558 6.73 -7.34 -10.58
N GLY A 559 6.95 -6.49 -9.57
CA GLY A 559 6.97 -6.81 -8.14
C GLY A 559 8.37 -6.89 -7.55
N LYS A 560 8.56 -6.43 -6.31
CA LYS A 560 9.85 -6.42 -5.60
C LYS A 560 10.29 -7.80 -5.10
N TYR A 561 9.33 -8.70 -4.82
CA TYR A 561 9.59 -10.06 -4.32
C TYR A 561 9.91 -11.06 -5.43
N VAL A 562 10.56 -10.56 -6.47
CA VAL A 562 11.38 -11.34 -7.38
C VAL A 562 12.62 -11.79 -6.59
N TYR A 563 12.45 -12.92 -5.88
CA TYR A 563 13.40 -13.64 -4.99
C TYR A 563 13.54 -13.06 -3.56
N PRO A 564 13.33 -13.90 -2.52
CA PRO A 564 14.27 -14.98 -2.17
C PRO A 564 13.92 -16.38 -2.70
N GLN A 565 14.87 -17.30 -2.52
CA GLN A 565 14.76 -18.73 -2.86
C GLN A 565 13.61 -19.45 -2.12
N GLU A 566 13.18 -18.88 -1.00
CA GLU A 566 12.12 -19.35 -0.11
C GLU A 566 10.73 -19.47 -0.76
N LYS A 567 10.48 -18.74 -1.87
CA LYS A 567 9.20 -18.81 -2.62
C LYS A 567 9.24 -19.72 -3.86
N GLY A 568 10.28 -20.56 -4.01
CA GLY A 568 10.36 -21.59 -5.06
C GLY A 568 10.60 -21.09 -6.49
N VAL A 569 10.48 -19.79 -6.75
CA VAL A 569 10.77 -19.19 -8.07
C VAL A 569 12.29 -19.21 -8.32
N ARG A 570 12.73 -19.64 -9.51
CA ARG A 570 14.16 -19.85 -9.85
C ARG A 570 14.78 -18.88 -10.87
N GLU A 571 14.00 -17.98 -11.47
CA GLU A 571 14.40 -17.16 -12.63
C GLU A 571 15.14 -15.86 -12.29
N LYS A 572 16.39 -15.98 -11.80
CA LYS A 572 17.26 -14.85 -11.39
C LYS A 572 17.45 -13.69 -12.41
N SER A 573 16.95 -13.82 -13.64
CA SER A 573 17.00 -12.84 -14.72
C SER A 573 15.79 -11.88 -14.78
N LEU A 574 14.77 -12.05 -13.93
CA LEU A 574 13.62 -11.15 -13.92
C LEU A 574 14.00 -9.70 -13.53
N THR A 575 13.46 -8.73 -14.27
CA THR A 575 13.65 -7.30 -14.02
C THR A 575 12.48 -6.68 -13.23
N PRO A 576 12.62 -5.46 -12.64
CA PRO A 576 11.54 -4.83 -11.86
C PRO A 576 10.36 -4.29 -12.68
N PHE A 577 10.53 -4.11 -14.00
CA PHE A 577 9.60 -3.45 -14.92
C PHE A 577 9.49 -4.24 -16.23
N CYS A 578 8.74 -3.76 -17.24
CA CYS A 578 8.52 -4.45 -18.53
C CYS A 578 8.09 -5.91 -18.35
N SER A 579 7.07 -6.13 -17.51
CA SER A 579 6.55 -7.46 -17.17
C SER A 579 7.62 -8.46 -16.69
N GLY A 580 8.78 -7.98 -16.24
CA GLY A 580 9.92 -8.76 -15.74
C GLY A 580 10.87 -9.31 -16.81
N TYR A 581 10.66 -9.06 -18.10
CA TYR A 581 11.48 -9.62 -19.19
C TYR A 581 11.99 -8.56 -20.18
N GLY A 582 11.97 -7.29 -19.79
CA GLY A 582 12.59 -6.19 -20.54
C GLY A 582 13.32 -5.21 -19.62
N SER A 583 13.90 -4.17 -20.20
CA SER A 583 14.58 -3.10 -19.47
C SER A 583 14.06 -1.71 -19.87
N CYS A 584 14.28 -0.72 -19.01
CA CYS A 584 13.95 0.68 -19.26
C CYS A 584 15.17 1.55 -19.01
N ALA A 585 15.35 2.58 -19.85
CA ALA A 585 16.17 3.72 -19.49
C ALA A 585 15.48 4.52 -18.36
N GLU A 586 16.27 5.13 -17.49
CA GLU A 586 15.77 5.99 -16.40
C GLU A 586 15.26 7.34 -16.93
N GLY A 587 14.28 7.93 -16.23
CA GLY A 587 13.85 9.31 -16.48
C GLY A 587 12.79 9.51 -17.58
N PRO A 588 12.63 10.76 -18.06
CA PRO A 588 11.62 11.12 -19.06
C PRO A 588 11.77 10.36 -20.38
N GLY A 589 10.65 10.01 -21.01
CA GLY A 589 10.63 9.29 -22.30
C GLY A 589 11.08 7.82 -22.23
N ALA A 590 11.18 7.25 -21.03
CA ALA A 590 11.48 5.82 -20.84
C ALA A 590 10.50 4.93 -21.62
N THR A 591 11.04 3.92 -22.32
CA THR A 591 10.26 2.91 -23.05
C THR A 591 10.84 1.52 -22.83
N CYS A 592 9.97 0.50 -22.86
CA CYS A 592 10.38 -0.87 -22.62
C CYS A 592 11.16 -1.46 -23.79
N ASN A 593 12.39 -1.88 -23.50
CA ASN A 593 13.25 -2.61 -24.42
C ASN A 593 13.13 -4.12 -24.15
N CYS A 594 12.51 -4.84 -25.08
CA CYS A 594 12.29 -6.28 -25.00
C CYS A 594 13.38 -7.13 -25.70
N SER A 595 14.43 -6.51 -26.26
CA SER A 595 15.40 -7.19 -27.16
C SER A 595 16.15 -8.38 -26.57
N VAL A 596 16.18 -8.52 -25.24
CA VAL A 596 16.82 -9.64 -24.53
C VAL A 596 15.93 -10.88 -24.36
N ALA A 597 14.64 -10.81 -24.71
CA ALA A 597 13.68 -11.89 -24.48
C ALA A 597 13.05 -12.42 -25.79
N ILE A 598 13.19 -13.72 -26.03
CA ILE A 598 12.96 -14.34 -27.35
C ILE A 598 11.48 -14.64 -27.66
N MET A 599 10.58 -14.61 -26.66
CA MET A 599 9.14 -14.90 -26.83
C MET A 599 8.25 -13.99 -25.97
N VAL A 600 8.29 -12.68 -26.24
CA VAL A 600 7.53 -11.67 -25.49
C VAL A 600 6.63 -10.79 -26.36
N GLU A 601 5.48 -10.45 -25.81
CA GLU A 601 4.54 -9.46 -26.33
C GLU A 601 5.16 -8.07 -26.27
N HIS A 602 5.10 -7.34 -27.39
CA HIS A 602 5.58 -5.96 -27.46
C HIS A 602 4.39 -4.99 -27.34
N PRO A 603 4.51 -3.85 -26.64
CA PRO A 603 5.71 -3.31 -25.98
C PRO A 603 5.84 -3.71 -24.50
N SER A 604 4.98 -4.59 -23.97
CA SER A 604 4.94 -4.92 -22.54
C SER A 604 6.13 -5.75 -22.04
N CYS A 605 6.80 -6.44 -22.96
CA CYS A 605 7.73 -7.54 -22.73
C CYS A 605 7.12 -8.68 -21.89
N ARG A 606 5.80 -8.85 -21.88
CA ARG A 606 5.13 -9.99 -21.22
C ARG A 606 5.42 -11.28 -21.98
N ARG A 607 5.86 -12.34 -21.29
CA ARG A 607 6.06 -13.65 -21.92
C ARG A 607 4.76 -14.23 -22.50
N ILE A 608 4.86 -14.72 -23.72
CA ILE A 608 3.76 -15.34 -24.46
C ILE A 608 3.61 -16.82 -24.07
N ASP A 609 4.73 -17.51 -23.78
CA ASP A 609 4.78 -18.93 -23.46
C ASP A 609 4.41 -19.28 -22.00
N ALA A 610 4.28 -18.28 -21.13
CA ALA A 610 3.94 -18.45 -19.72
C ALA A 610 2.47 -18.88 -19.48
N GLU A 611 1.61 -18.81 -20.51
CA GLU A 611 0.16 -19.11 -20.44
C GLU A 611 -0.32 -20.08 -21.53
N ASN A 612 0.55 -21.00 -21.98
CA ASN A 612 0.40 -21.83 -23.18
C ASN A 612 -0.75 -22.88 -23.19
N GLU A 613 -1.77 -22.72 -22.35
CA GLU A 613 -3.10 -23.29 -22.62
C GLU A 613 -4.23 -22.25 -22.49
N HIS A 614 -4.20 -21.35 -21.50
CA HIS A 614 -5.26 -20.36 -21.35
C HIS A 614 -5.23 -19.32 -22.47
N TYR A 615 -4.04 -18.83 -22.85
CA TYR A 615 -3.91 -17.89 -23.96
C TYR A 615 -4.36 -18.54 -25.28
N ALA A 616 -3.99 -19.80 -25.53
CA ALA A 616 -4.45 -20.56 -26.68
C ALA A 616 -5.97 -20.73 -26.69
N ARG A 617 -6.59 -21.11 -25.55
CA ARG A 617 -8.04 -21.25 -25.41
C ARG A 617 -8.78 -19.93 -25.62
N GLU A 618 -8.23 -18.80 -25.14
CA GLU A 618 -8.88 -17.50 -25.28
C GLU A 618 -8.72 -16.92 -26.70
N GLN A 619 -7.56 -17.10 -27.34
CA GLN A 619 -7.38 -16.78 -28.76
C GLN A 619 -8.29 -17.65 -29.65
N GLN A 620 -8.49 -18.94 -29.32
CA GLN A 620 -9.45 -19.80 -30.00
C GLN A 620 -10.91 -19.32 -29.81
N LYS A 621 -11.30 -18.84 -28.62
CA LYS A 621 -12.62 -18.22 -28.41
C LYS A 621 -12.79 -16.92 -29.20
N ILE A 622 -11.78 -16.05 -29.21
CA ILE A 622 -11.80 -14.77 -29.94
C ILE A 622 -11.90 -15.04 -31.45
N ALA A 623 -11.13 -16.00 -31.97
CA ALA A 623 -11.21 -16.44 -33.36
C ALA A 623 -12.59 -17.03 -33.69
N ALA A 624 -13.14 -17.90 -32.82
CA ALA A 624 -14.48 -18.47 -33.00
C ALA A 624 -15.58 -17.39 -32.99
N ALA A 625 -15.49 -16.39 -32.10
CA ALA A 625 -16.42 -15.27 -32.04
C ALA A 625 -16.31 -14.35 -33.27
N ALA A 626 -15.11 -14.15 -33.81
CA ALA A 626 -14.89 -13.43 -35.05
C ALA A 626 -15.48 -14.17 -36.26
N VAL A 627 -15.23 -15.47 -36.38
CA VAL A 627 -15.80 -16.33 -37.44
C VAL A 627 -17.34 -16.36 -37.37
N ALA A 628 -17.91 -16.49 -36.16
CA ALA A 628 -19.36 -16.45 -35.96
C ALA A 628 -19.95 -15.12 -36.44
N LYS A 629 -19.33 -13.97 -36.11
CA LYS A 629 -19.73 -12.64 -36.62
C LYS A 629 -19.67 -12.54 -38.15
N THR A 630 -18.73 -13.21 -38.79
CA THR A 630 -18.61 -13.24 -40.27
C THR A 630 -19.63 -14.18 -40.93
N THR A 631 -20.04 -15.25 -40.24
CA THR A 631 -21.04 -16.19 -40.80
C THR A 631 -22.44 -15.59 -40.79
N THR A 632 -22.78 -14.77 -39.79
CA THR A 632 -24.09 -14.10 -39.69
C THR A 632 -24.31 -13.06 -40.80
N THR A 633 -23.25 -12.41 -41.30
CA THR A 633 -23.36 -11.44 -42.42
C THR A 633 -23.43 -12.08 -43.80
N VAL A 634 -22.90 -13.30 -43.98
CA VAL A 634 -22.92 -14.00 -45.28
C VAL A 634 -24.25 -14.75 -45.51
N ALA A 635 -24.94 -15.17 -44.45
CA ALA A 635 -26.26 -15.82 -44.54
C ALA A 635 -27.41 -14.88 -44.97
N GLY A 636 -27.17 -13.57 -45.05
CA GLY A 636 -28.20 -12.56 -45.36
C GLY A 636 -28.33 -12.15 -46.84
N VAL A 637 -27.48 -12.63 -47.74
CA VAL A 637 -27.45 -12.17 -49.15
C VAL A 637 -27.31 -13.35 -50.12
N GLN A 638 -28.41 -14.06 -50.37
CA GLN A 638 -28.54 -14.93 -51.55
C GLN A 638 -30.02 -15.19 -51.94
N THR A 639 -30.58 -14.29 -52.75
CA THR A 639 -31.76 -14.53 -53.59
C THR A 639 -31.62 -13.75 -54.89
N ALA A 640 -32.14 -14.32 -55.99
CA ALA A 640 -32.11 -13.83 -57.39
C ALA A 640 -30.86 -14.20 -58.22
N SER A 641 -31.04 -15.31 -58.95
CA SER A 641 -30.66 -15.66 -60.34
C SER A 641 -30.14 -14.52 -61.28
N THR A 642 -29.48 -14.78 -62.41
CA THR A 642 -29.89 -15.72 -63.49
C THR A 642 -28.77 -15.99 -64.52
N GLU A 643 -28.73 -17.21 -65.07
CA GLU A 643 -28.23 -17.71 -66.38
C GLU A 643 -27.20 -16.90 -67.22
N THR A 644 -26.16 -17.52 -67.81
CA THR A 644 -26.30 -18.21 -69.12
C THR A 644 -25.09 -19.09 -69.52
N ASN A 645 -25.30 -19.93 -70.55
CA ASN A 645 -24.43 -20.96 -71.16
C ASN A 645 -23.09 -20.41 -71.78
N ASP A 646 -22.13 -21.18 -72.31
CA ASP A 646 -22.19 -22.46 -73.06
C ASP A 646 -20.79 -23.13 -73.22
N LYS A 647 -20.73 -24.48 -73.29
CA LYS A 647 -19.85 -25.41 -74.09
C LYS A 647 -18.32 -25.16 -74.29
N ASP A 648 -17.44 -26.16 -74.49
CA ASP A 648 -17.51 -27.64 -74.43
C ASP A 648 -16.09 -28.27 -74.28
N ALA A 649 -16.08 -29.59 -74.01
CA ALA A 649 -15.01 -30.58 -73.75
C ALA A 649 -13.68 -30.54 -74.62
N VAL A 650 -12.58 -31.29 -74.34
CA VAL A 650 -12.42 -32.78 -74.40
C VAL A 650 -11.05 -33.29 -73.84
N HIS A 651 -11.07 -34.47 -73.17
CA HIS A 651 -10.01 -35.50 -72.86
C HIS A 651 -8.59 -35.17 -72.30
N GLY A 652 -8.05 -36.09 -71.46
CA GLY A 652 -6.84 -36.80 -71.97
C GLY A 652 -5.72 -37.48 -71.15
N SER A 653 -5.76 -37.67 -69.82
CA SER A 653 -4.99 -38.73 -69.08
C SER A 653 -3.45 -38.65 -68.80
N ARG A 654 -3.05 -39.38 -67.72
CA ARG A 654 -1.73 -39.97 -67.34
C ARG A 654 -0.69 -39.17 -66.51
N SER A 655 0.18 -39.95 -65.84
CA SER A 655 0.99 -39.69 -64.61
C SER A 655 2.43 -40.31 -64.76
N PRO A 656 3.23 -40.59 -63.70
CA PRO A 656 3.92 -39.77 -62.68
C PRO A 656 5.48 -40.03 -62.68
N LEU A 657 6.24 -39.68 -61.60
CA LEU A 657 7.53 -40.27 -61.09
C LEU A 657 8.09 -39.41 -59.89
N SER A 658 8.25 -39.92 -58.65
CA SER A 658 9.43 -40.52 -57.95
C SER A 658 10.57 -39.57 -57.50
N ASP A 659 11.35 -39.71 -56.40
CA ASP A 659 11.42 -40.61 -55.22
C ASP A 659 12.39 -39.99 -54.14
N ALA A 660 12.16 -40.05 -52.81
CA ALA A 660 12.54 -41.07 -51.78
C ALA A 660 13.88 -40.83 -51.00
N MET A 661 14.07 -41.48 -49.82
CA MET A 661 14.97 -41.07 -48.69
C MET A 661 16.16 -42.03 -48.38
N ALA A 662 17.17 -41.58 -47.58
CA ALA A 662 17.60 -42.16 -46.27
C ALA A 662 19.13 -42.38 -45.93
N VAL A 663 19.58 -41.76 -44.81
CA VAL A 663 20.40 -42.28 -43.65
C VAL A 663 21.84 -42.88 -43.82
N VAL A 664 22.81 -42.45 -42.96
CA VAL A 664 23.72 -43.28 -42.09
C VAL A 664 24.68 -42.47 -41.16
N ALA A 665 24.67 -42.83 -39.86
CA ALA A 665 25.65 -42.80 -38.73
C ALA A 665 26.84 -41.79 -38.51
N ALA A 666 26.84 -41.22 -37.27
CA ALA A 666 27.86 -41.26 -36.19
C ALA A 666 29.24 -40.52 -36.22
N ALA A 667 29.38 -39.60 -35.24
CA ALA A 667 30.51 -39.35 -34.31
C ALA A 667 31.97 -39.11 -34.80
N ALA A 668 32.41 -37.83 -34.78
CA ALA A 668 33.80 -37.42 -34.47
C ALA A 668 33.92 -35.91 -34.15
N ALA A 669 35.05 -35.51 -33.54
CA ALA A 669 35.63 -34.14 -33.55
C ALA A 669 35.04 -33.00 -32.68
N GLY A 670 34.61 -33.27 -31.44
CA GLY A 670 34.29 -32.23 -30.44
C GLY A 670 35.47 -31.69 -29.62
N VAL A 671 36.67 -31.48 -30.20
CA VAL A 671 37.93 -31.27 -29.43
C VAL A 671 38.76 -30.03 -29.81
N VAL A 672 38.44 -29.29 -30.88
CA VAL A 672 39.39 -28.32 -31.48
C VAL A 672 39.21 -26.83 -31.06
N LEU A 673 38.16 -26.47 -30.31
CA LEU A 673 37.87 -25.06 -29.95
C LEU A 673 38.08 -24.71 -28.46
N LEU A 674 39.13 -25.27 -27.85
CA LEU A 674 39.59 -24.92 -26.50
C LEU A 674 41.00 -24.25 -26.47
N ALA A 675 41.53 -23.87 -27.63
CA ALA A 675 42.95 -23.50 -27.81
C ALA A 675 43.23 -22.06 -28.31
N LEU A 676 42.24 -21.16 -28.33
CA LEU A 676 42.40 -19.78 -28.85
C LEU A 676 41.97 -18.66 -27.87
N GLY A 677 41.79 -18.97 -26.58
CA GLY A 677 41.32 -18.01 -25.57
C GLY A 677 42.40 -17.30 -24.74
N THR A 678 43.67 -17.69 -24.84
CA THR A 678 44.69 -17.39 -23.80
C THR A 678 45.95 -16.70 -24.30
N TRP A 679 45.86 -15.78 -25.28
CA TRP A 679 47.03 -15.06 -25.81
C TRP A 679 46.89 -13.52 -25.98
N LEU A 680 45.81 -12.88 -25.52
CA LEU A 680 45.66 -11.41 -25.61
C LEU A 680 45.41 -10.71 -24.26
N VAL A 681 46.24 -11.02 -23.27
CA VAL A 681 46.38 -10.24 -22.02
C VAL A 681 47.85 -10.07 -21.64
N LYS A 682 48.67 -9.37 -22.46
CA LYS A 682 50.01 -8.93 -22.00
C LYS A 682 50.73 -7.78 -22.71
N GLU A 683 50.06 -6.74 -23.24
CA GLU A 683 50.77 -5.47 -23.50
C GLU A 683 49.86 -4.25 -23.68
N HIS A 684 49.66 -3.49 -22.59
CA HIS A 684 49.68 -2.02 -22.60
C HIS A 684 49.58 -1.46 -21.16
N GLY A 685 50.72 -1.11 -20.59
CA GLY A 685 50.80 -0.51 -19.26
C GLY A 685 51.82 0.61 -19.17
N ARG A 686 51.34 1.82 -18.80
CA ARG A 686 52.09 3.03 -18.38
C ARG A 686 52.70 3.93 -19.47
N ARG A 687 52.06 5.09 -19.72
CA ARG A 687 52.51 6.43 -19.25
C ARG A 687 51.70 7.60 -19.85
N ARG A 688 50.89 8.31 -19.03
CA ARG A 688 51.01 9.76 -18.69
C ARG A 688 49.85 10.23 -17.79
N ARG A 689 50.10 11.25 -16.95
CA ARG A 689 49.15 11.88 -16.00
C ARG A 689 48.80 13.30 -16.48
N ARG A 690 47.54 13.77 -16.29
CA ARG A 690 47.15 14.86 -15.34
C ARG A 690 45.74 15.42 -15.62
N HIS A 691 44.95 15.59 -14.54
CA HIS A 691 43.70 16.37 -14.39
C HIS A 691 42.48 15.93 -15.25
N ARG A 692 41.22 15.98 -14.78
CA ARG A 692 40.59 16.57 -13.56
C ARG A 692 39.28 15.81 -13.22
N LEU A 693 38.95 15.74 -11.92
CA LEU A 693 37.61 15.66 -11.29
C LEU A 693 36.69 14.43 -11.45
N SER A 694 36.03 14.11 -10.32
CA SER A 694 34.79 13.32 -10.11
C SER A 694 34.67 11.91 -10.71
N GLU A 695 35.27 10.92 -10.05
CA GLU A 695 34.72 9.56 -9.98
C GLU A 695 34.23 9.32 -8.54
N TYR A 696 32.91 9.28 -8.34
CA TYR A 696 32.30 8.81 -7.08
C TYR A 696 32.12 7.29 -7.17
N THR A 697 32.58 6.56 -6.16
CA THR A 697 32.33 5.11 -6.07
C THR A 697 30.98 4.91 -5.36
N PRO A 698 29.98 4.22 -5.97
CA PRO A 698 28.68 4.05 -5.33
C PRO A 698 28.81 3.30 -4.00
N VAL A 699 28.37 3.92 -2.90
CA VAL A 699 28.22 3.21 -1.63
C VAL A 699 27.04 2.25 -1.76
N ARG A 700 27.34 0.98 -2.01
CA ARG A 700 26.34 -0.09 -2.00
C ARG A 700 25.86 -0.33 -0.57
N TYR A 701 24.77 0.32 -0.18
CA TYR A 701 23.97 -0.11 0.98
C TYR A 701 23.18 -1.39 0.65
N GLY A 702 23.93 -2.47 0.47
CA GLY A 702 23.43 -3.84 0.49
C GLY A 702 23.33 -4.34 1.93
N SER A 703 22.26 -5.07 2.23
CA SER A 703 21.97 -5.65 3.54
C SER A 703 23.13 -6.49 4.11
N VAL A 704 23.72 -6.06 5.22
CA VAL A 704 24.58 -6.90 6.07
C VAL A 704 24.07 -6.93 7.53
N GLU A 705 23.55 -5.83 8.07
CA GLU A 705 23.01 -5.83 9.45
C GLU A 705 21.64 -6.53 9.58
N HIS A 706 20.85 -6.59 8.51
CA HIS A 706 19.57 -7.33 8.49
C HIS A 706 19.71 -8.85 8.69
N ALA A 707 20.93 -9.41 8.61
CA ALA A 707 21.17 -10.85 8.81
C ALA A 707 21.30 -11.27 10.28
N ARG A 708 21.46 -10.33 11.23
CA ARG A 708 21.67 -10.67 12.66
C ARG A 708 20.40 -10.64 13.52
N ILE A 709 19.33 -10.01 13.06
CA ILE A 709 18.07 -9.86 13.83
C ILE A 709 17.19 -11.12 13.75
N PHE A 710 17.42 -12.00 12.77
CA PHE A 710 16.67 -13.26 12.56
C PHE A 710 17.49 -14.52 12.84
N ALA A 711 18.60 -14.42 13.57
CA ALA A 711 19.27 -15.60 14.09
C ALA A 711 18.40 -16.23 15.20
N PRO A 712 18.05 -17.53 15.14
CA PRO A 712 17.39 -18.18 16.26
C PRO A 712 18.33 -18.16 17.48
N LEU A 713 17.77 -17.81 18.65
CA LEU A 713 18.50 -17.98 19.91
C LEU A 713 18.88 -19.46 20.06
N PRO A 714 20.15 -19.78 20.39
CA PRO A 714 20.55 -21.15 20.65
C PRO A 714 19.89 -21.66 21.93
N ASN A 715 19.45 -22.92 21.90
CA ASN A 715 18.76 -23.63 22.98
C ASN A 715 19.26 -23.29 24.39
N LEU A 716 18.34 -22.84 25.25
CA LEU A 716 18.30 -23.11 26.70
C LEU A 716 16.88 -22.85 27.23
#